data_AF-A0A2M7BNW6-F1
#
_entry.id   AF-A0A2M7BNW6-F1
#
_cell.length_a   1.000
_cell.length_b   1.000
_cell.length_c   1.000
_cell.angle_alpha   90.00
_cell.angle_beta   90.00
_cell.angle_gamma   90.00
#
_symmetry.space_group_name_H-M   'P 1'
#
loop_
_entity.id
_entity.type
_entity.pdbx_description
1 polymer ?
#
loop_
_entity_poly.entity_id
_entity_poly.type
_entity_poly.pdbx_seq_one_letter_code
_entity_poly.pdbx_strand_id
1 'polypeptide(L)'
;MELSDRTTNKDPAKPVGAVMVVGGGIGGMQASLDLAESGFFVYLIDNSPTIGGVMSQLDKTFPTNDCAMCIMSPKLVGAGSHRNIRVITHAEVKEITGPPGSFEAAVVRRPRYIRADKCTGCGECAKHCPVTAIDSYNEGMSKRAAVYLRYPQAIPKIFLIDRDACIGCGLCERACLAGAVDYGDREIIEKISIGTVILAPGFEVFAAERRPEFGYGVFPNVMTSLEFERILSATGPHRSHLLRPSDGAIPERIAFIQCVGSRDVKCGNDYCSSVCCMYAVKEAIIAKEHVPFVKPTIFNMDIRAYGKGFDAYYERAKADYDVRFVKSMISKVREKQGTGNLLVTFLNEEGKPSEEEFDLVVLSLGMTTSKSVRDMAARLGVNLNRFGFCETETFTPLATSREGIYVCGAFQSPKDIPETVAQASGAAAAAAEMIASARGTLTTKKEYPPESEVKPEEEARIGVFICHCGINIGGVVNVPAVKEYASTLPNVVHADENLYTCSQDTQEKIKNAVKEHGLNRVIVASCSPRTHEPMFRETIREAGLNKFLFEMANIRDQCSWVHMHRKAEATEKAKLLVRMAVANARLNRSLSETEVPVVRRGLVIGGGVAGMTAALRLAEQGFEVFLVEKEDRLGGNLLNLHYTIEGGDVQAFLRELIDRVSHSSIHLLLNSLVVDFSGVRGNFTTGVMTAPAMVYQKIQHGIAILATGAEEEKPDGYLYGEDVRVLTQLELEDRLYKAGEDAANLKEVVMIQCVGSRNEKHPSCSRTCCATAVKNALKLKKLNPAMNIRILYRDVRTYGFLETYYTQARREGIIFVRYDPEESPEVKKEGETLLLSFEDKILKERMTLKPDLIVLSSASIPRENKELANLLKVPRTAEGFFLEAHMKLRPVDFASDGIYVAGSAHAPKLISESISQAYAAVARACTILSKENLLVGGIVAVVDGERCAACLTCVRVCPYEVPVVNVHGEAEIDIIKCKGCGTCAAECPARAIDLMHFTTGQLEAKVGALVGG
;
A
#
# COMPACT_ATOMS: atom_id res chain seq x y z
N MET A 1 25.58 -23.54 -9.04
CA MET A 1 24.52 -24.56 -9.17
C MET A 1 23.55 -24.06 -10.22
N GLU A 2 23.45 -24.75 -11.35
CA GLU A 2 22.45 -24.43 -12.39
C GLU A 2 21.04 -24.54 -11.79
N LEU A 3 20.13 -23.65 -12.22
CA LEU A 3 18.74 -23.58 -11.76
C LEU A 3 17.94 -24.89 -11.93
N SER A 4 18.43 -25.82 -12.75
CA SER A 4 17.83 -27.12 -13.05
C SER A 4 17.74 -28.05 -11.83
N ASP A 5 18.69 -27.98 -10.88
CA ASP A 5 18.76 -28.89 -9.72
C ASP A 5 17.73 -28.59 -8.60
N ARG A 6 17.02 -27.45 -8.66
CA ARG A 6 16.03 -27.06 -7.63
C ARG A 6 14.62 -27.59 -7.90
N THR A 7 14.43 -28.37 -8.97
CA THR A 7 13.10 -28.64 -9.54
C THR A 7 12.48 -29.98 -9.13
N THR A 8 13.26 -30.92 -8.61
CA THR A 8 12.77 -32.28 -8.29
C THR A 8 12.63 -32.49 -6.78
N ASN A 9 11.41 -32.58 -6.28
CA ASN A 9 11.15 -33.08 -4.93
C ASN A 9 11.52 -34.58 -4.88
N LYS A 10 12.50 -34.94 -4.04
CA LYS A 10 12.95 -36.34 -3.87
C LYS A 10 12.08 -37.14 -2.90
N ASP A 11 11.18 -36.49 -2.16
CA ASP A 11 10.29 -37.13 -1.18
C ASP A 11 8.92 -36.42 -1.12
N PRO A 12 7.84 -36.99 -1.68
CA PRO A 12 6.53 -36.36 -1.70
C PRO A 12 5.91 -36.19 -0.30
N ALA A 13 6.44 -36.84 0.75
CA ALA A 13 5.96 -36.73 2.13
C ALA A 13 6.48 -35.48 2.87
N LYS A 14 7.46 -34.74 2.31
CA LYS A 14 8.02 -33.54 2.94
C LYS A 14 7.56 -32.26 2.23
N PRO A 15 7.31 -31.18 2.97
CA PRO A 15 6.94 -29.92 2.37
C PRO A 15 8.08 -29.34 1.52
N VAL A 16 7.75 -28.76 0.38
CA VAL A 16 8.72 -28.11 -0.51
C VAL A 16 8.88 -26.65 -0.08
N GLY A 17 10.11 -26.21 0.17
CA GLY A 17 10.46 -24.84 0.60
C GLY A 17 10.36 -23.78 -0.50
N ALA A 18 9.42 -23.93 -1.43
CA ALA A 18 9.16 -23.01 -2.53
C ALA A 18 7.68 -22.64 -2.65
N VAL A 19 7.39 -21.43 -3.07
CA VAL A 19 6.02 -20.92 -3.26
C VAL A 19 5.84 -20.44 -4.70
N MET A 20 4.70 -20.74 -5.31
CA MET A 20 4.31 -20.14 -6.59
C MET A 20 3.39 -18.95 -6.35
N VAL A 21 3.71 -17.80 -6.93
CA VAL A 21 2.86 -16.62 -6.93
C VAL A 21 2.40 -16.36 -8.36
N VAL A 22 1.09 -16.33 -8.59
CA VAL A 22 0.49 -16.20 -9.92
C VAL A 22 -0.11 -14.79 -10.09
N GLY A 23 0.56 -13.96 -10.88
CA GLY A 23 0.23 -12.56 -11.15
C GLY A 23 1.26 -11.61 -10.55
N GLY A 24 2.01 -10.90 -11.38
CA GLY A 24 3.10 -9.98 -11.02
C GLY A 24 2.66 -8.53 -10.84
N GLY A 25 1.41 -8.28 -10.46
CA GLY A 25 0.99 -6.96 -9.99
C GLY A 25 1.60 -6.61 -8.62
N ILE A 26 1.21 -5.47 -8.06
CA ILE A 26 1.71 -5.00 -6.75
C ILE A 26 1.51 -6.02 -5.62
N GLY A 27 0.42 -6.79 -5.65
CA GLY A 27 0.16 -7.87 -4.69
C GLY A 27 1.15 -9.02 -4.83
N GLY A 28 1.30 -9.59 -6.03
CA GLY A 28 2.23 -10.71 -6.21
C GLY A 28 3.70 -10.34 -6.00
N MET A 29 4.11 -9.13 -6.37
CA MET A 29 5.46 -8.63 -6.06
C MET A 29 5.68 -8.53 -4.55
N GLN A 30 4.71 -7.98 -3.80
CA GLN A 30 4.82 -7.89 -2.34
C GLN A 30 4.91 -9.28 -1.69
N ALA A 31 4.01 -10.19 -2.05
CA ALA A 31 4.00 -11.55 -1.50
C ALA A 31 5.32 -12.26 -1.78
N SER A 32 5.85 -12.13 -3.00
CA SER A 32 7.13 -12.73 -3.40
C SER A 32 8.30 -12.20 -2.58
N LEU A 33 8.35 -10.88 -2.35
CA LEU A 33 9.41 -10.26 -1.54
C LEU A 33 9.35 -10.70 -0.07
N ASP A 34 8.16 -10.74 0.52
CA ASP A 34 7.99 -11.15 1.92
C ASP A 34 8.38 -12.61 2.14
N LEU A 35 7.97 -13.51 1.22
CA LEU A 35 8.35 -14.93 1.25
C LEU A 35 9.85 -15.12 1.07
N ALA A 36 10.45 -14.39 0.13
CA ALA A 36 11.86 -14.55 -0.19
C ALA A 36 12.77 -14.01 0.92
N GLU A 37 12.41 -12.89 1.55
CA GLU A 37 13.10 -12.36 2.74
C GLU A 37 12.88 -13.23 3.99
N SER A 38 11.75 -13.95 4.04
CA SER A 38 11.43 -14.90 5.11
C SER A 38 12.10 -16.27 4.94
N GLY A 39 12.86 -16.49 3.86
CA GLY A 39 13.65 -17.70 3.65
C GLY A 39 13.02 -18.77 2.76
N PHE A 40 12.04 -18.42 1.91
CA PHE A 40 11.46 -19.32 0.91
C PHE A 40 11.93 -18.99 -0.51
N PHE A 41 11.99 -20.00 -1.38
CA PHE A 41 12.18 -19.75 -2.81
C PHE A 41 10.84 -19.41 -3.47
N VAL A 42 10.81 -18.49 -4.43
CA VAL A 42 9.56 -18.04 -5.05
C VAL A 42 9.63 -18.15 -6.57
N TYR A 43 8.59 -18.74 -7.16
CA TYR A 43 8.32 -18.66 -8.59
C TYR A 43 7.23 -17.61 -8.82
N LEU A 44 7.59 -16.45 -9.38
CA LEU A 44 6.63 -15.39 -9.71
C LEU A 44 6.22 -15.52 -11.18
N ILE A 45 5.02 -16.02 -11.42
CA ILE A 45 4.46 -16.30 -12.75
C ILE A 45 3.57 -15.15 -13.18
N ASP A 46 3.71 -14.65 -14.42
CA ASP A 46 2.82 -13.63 -14.98
C ASP A 46 2.48 -13.91 -16.45
N ASN A 47 1.20 -13.77 -16.81
CA ASN A 47 0.73 -13.96 -18.19
C ASN A 47 1.23 -12.85 -19.13
N SER A 48 1.47 -11.65 -18.58
CA SER A 48 2.07 -10.51 -19.24
C SER A 48 3.53 -10.78 -19.55
N PRO A 49 4.09 -10.21 -20.65
CA PRO A 49 5.51 -10.28 -20.91
C PRO A 49 6.38 -9.62 -19.82
N THR A 50 5.78 -8.86 -18.91
CA THR A 50 6.45 -8.11 -17.83
C THR A 50 5.56 -8.05 -16.59
N ILE A 51 6.16 -8.04 -15.40
CA ILE A 51 5.46 -7.75 -14.12
C ILE A 51 5.12 -6.25 -14.01
N GLY A 52 4.35 -5.85 -12.98
CA GLY A 52 3.94 -4.47 -12.69
C GLY A 52 2.41 -4.28 -12.61
N GLY A 53 1.64 -5.04 -13.40
CA GLY A 53 0.18 -4.97 -13.43
C GLY A 53 -0.38 -3.59 -13.76
N VAL A 54 -1.66 -3.34 -13.45
CA VAL A 54 -2.34 -2.07 -13.74
C VAL A 54 -1.68 -0.88 -13.03
N MET A 55 -1.06 -1.08 -11.87
CA MET A 55 -0.37 -0.01 -11.14
C MET A 55 0.74 0.66 -11.97
N SER A 56 1.36 -0.07 -12.91
CA SER A 56 2.35 0.50 -13.82
C SER A 56 1.77 1.57 -14.75
N GLN A 57 0.49 1.46 -15.10
CA GLN A 57 -0.20 2.38 -16.00
C GLN A 57 -0.67 3.67 -15.30
N LEU A 58 -0.71 3.68 -13.97
CA LEU A 58 -1.17 4.86 -13.20
C LEU A 58 -0.09 5.95 -13.20
N ASP A 59 -0.50 7.22 -13.16
CA ASP A 59 0.42 8.34 -12.97
C ASP A 59 0.74 8.55 -11.49
N LYS A 60 -0.32 8.77 -10.69
CA LYS A 60 -0.25 9.02 -9.24
C LYS A 60 -1.22 8.12 -8.46
N THR A 61 -1.05 8.08 -7.15
CA THR A 61 -1.88 7.27 -6.24
C THR A 61 -2.50 8.12 -5.13
N PHE A 62 -3.82 8.00 -4.92
CA PHE A 62 -4.53 8.63 -3.80
C PHE A 62 -4.22 7.91 -2.48
N PRO A 63 -4.28 8.53 -1.30
CA PRO A 63 -4.55 9.96 -1.08
C PRO A 63 -3.27 10.80 -1.01
N THR A 64 -2.09 10.19 -1.17
CA THR A 64 -0.80 10.88 -1.01
C THR A 64 -0.37 11.67 -2.24
N ASN A 65 -0.96 11.40 -3.41
CA ASN A 65 -0.52 11.91 -4.71
C ASN A 65 0.89 11.46 -5.10
N ASP A 66 1.41 10.40 -4.47
CA ASP A 66 2.71 9.85 -4.85
C ASP A 66 2.66 9.30 -6.27
N CYS A 67 3.73 9.54 -7.04
CA CYS A 67 3.91 8.93 -8.35
C CYS A 67 3.87 7.40 -8.24
N ALA A 68 2.96 6.76 -8.97
CA ALA A 68 2.73 5.32 -8.88
C ALA A 68 4.01 4.53 -9.20
N MET A 69 4.75 4.93 -10.23
CA MET A 69 6.01 4.29 -10.61
C MET A 69 7.09 4.45 -9.54
N CYS A 70 7.17 5.59 -8.84
CA CYS A 70 8.15 5.80 -7.77
C CYS A 70 7.88 4.88 -6.58
N ILE A 71 6.61 4.64 -6.29
CA ILE A 71 6.17 3.75 -5.22
C ILE A 71 6.39 2.30 -5.64
N MET A 72 6.04 1.94 -6.87
CA MET A 72 6.18 0.57 -7.37
C MET A 72 7.63 0.14 -7.62
N SER A 73 8.50 1.04 -8.09
CA SER A 73 9.86 0.71 -8.56
C SER A 73 10.71 -0.07 -7.54
N PRO A 74 10.74 0.29 -6.23
CA PRO A 74 11.41 -0.54 -5.22
C PRO A 74 10.97 -2.00 -5.18
N LYS A 75 9.66 -2.25 -5.30
CA LYS A 75 9.12 -3.61 -5.31
C LYS A 75 9.36 -4.30 -6.64
N LEU A 76 9.25 -3.56 -7.74
CA LEU A 76 9.50 -4.04 -9.09
C LEU A 76 10.94 -4.52 -9.23
N VAL A 77 11.91 -3.65 -8.95
CA VAL A 77 13.35 -3.99 -9.01
C VAL A 77 13.68 -5.06 -8.00
N GLY A 78 13.20 -4.95 -6.75
CA GLY A 78 13.40 -5.96 -5.73
C GLY A 78 12.97 -7.34 -6.22
N ALA A 79 11.75 -7.49 -6.75
CA ALA A 79 11.28 -8.77 -7.27
C ALA A 79 12.08 -9.26 -8.48
N GLY A 80 12.52 -8.34 -9.35
CA GLY A 80 13.30 -8.64 -10.55
C GLY A 80 14.74 -9.08 -10.32
N SER A 81 15.39 -8.59 -9.26
CA SER A 81 16.80 -8.85 -8.97
C SER A 81 17.03 -9.79 -7.77
N HIS A 82 15.98 -10.16 -7.03
CA HIS A 82 16.12 -11.02 -5.86
C HIS A 82 16.50 -12.46 -6.25
N ARG A 83 17.62 -12.97 -5.72
CA ARG A 83 18.15 -14.30 -6.07
C ARG A 83 17.21 -15.49 -5.79
N ASN A 84 16.34 -15.32 -4.80
CA ASN A 84 15.38 -16.35 -4.39
C ASN A 84 14.00 -16.13 -5.01
N ILE A 85 13.87 -15.21 -5.97
CA ILE A 85 12.67 -15.01 -6.78
C ILE A 85 13.03 -15.30 -8.23
N ARG A 86 12.35 -16.28 -8.83
CA ARG A 86 12.44 -16.54 -10.28
C ARG A 86 11.20 -15.98 -10.95
N VAL A 87 11.39 -14.90 -11.71
CA VAL A 87 10.31 -14.27 -12.49
C VAL A 87 10.13 -15.01 -13.82
N ILE A 88 8.97 -15.61 -14.03
CA ILE A 88 8.59 -16.31 -15.27
C ILE A 88 7.41 -15.57 -15.90
N THR A 89 7.70 -14.75 -16.89
CA THR A 89 6.73 -13.88 -17.55
C THR A 89 6.39 -14.40 -18.95
N HIS A 90 5.26 -13.96 -19.49
CA HIS A 90 4.64 -14.52 -20.69
C HIS A 90 4.27 -16.00 -20.49
N ALA A 91 3.81 -16.34 -19.29
CA ALA A 91 3.55 -17.71 -18.87
C ALA A 91 2.24 -17.84 -18.08
N GLU A 92 1.60 -18.99 -18.18
CA GLU A 92 0.34 -19.30 -17.51
C GLU A 92 0.42 -20.67 -16.83
N VAL A 93 -0.27 -20.81 -15.69
CA VAL A 93 -0.37 -22.10 -15.01
C VAL A 93 -1.44 -22.95 -15.69
N LYS A 94 -1.04 -24.12 -16.17
CA LYS A 94 -1.92 -25.07 -16.83
C LYS A 94 -2.61 -26.00 -15.84
N GLU A 95 -1.86 -26.51 -14.88
CA GLU A 95 -2.34 -27.51 -13.93
C GLU A 95 -1.51 -27.47 -12.64
N ILE A 96 -2.15 -27.82 -11.51
CA ILE A 96 -1.50 -28.04 -10.22
C ILE A 96 -2.02 -29.35 -9.64
N THR A 97 -1.12 -30.30 -9.41
CA THR A 97 -1.40 -31.64 -8.88
C THR A 97 -0.61 -31.89 -7.60
N GLY A 98 -0.97 -32.93 -6.84
CA GLY A 98 -0.33 -33.25 -5.56
C GLY A 98 -1.09 -32.70 -4.34
N PRO A 99 -0.69 -33.12 -3.12
CA PRO A 99 -1.29 -32.66 -1.88
C PRO A 99 -0.76 -31.28 -1.45
N PRO A 100 -1.49 -30.55 -0.58
CA PRO A 100 -0.99 -29.33 0.06
C PRO A 100 0.39 -29.54 0.70
N GLY A 101 1.28 -28.58 0.52
CA GLY A 101 2.68 -28.65 0.98
C GLY A 101 3.63 -29.33 -0.01
N SER A 102 3.14 -30.07 -1.01
CA SER A 102 3.98 -30.81 -1.98
C SER A 102 3.29 -30.93 -3.35
N PHE A 103 3.04 -29.78 -3.99
CA PHE A 103 2.44 -29.69 -5.31
C PHE A 103 3.47 -29.80 -6.45
N GLU A 104 3.03 -30.34 -7.58
CA GLU A 104 3.69 -30.21 -8.89
C GLU A 104 2.82 -29.31 -9.79
N ALA A 105 3.39 -28.21 -10.28
CA ALA A 105 2.73 -27.27 -11.18
C ALA A 105 3.30 -27.35 -12.59
N ALA A 106 2.41 -27.40 -13.59
CA ALA A 106 2.78 -27.30 -15.00
C ALA A 106 2.59 -25.85 -15.49
N VAL A 107 3.68 -25.19 -15.86
CA VAL A 107 3.69 -23.80 -16.33
C VAL A 107 3.98 -23.78 -17.83
N VAL A 108 3.09 -23.14 -18.59
CA VAL A 108 3.20 -22.98 -20.03
C VAL A 108 3.77 -21.59 -20.31
N ARG A 109 4.96 -21.52 -20.91
CA ARG A 109 5.58 -20.26 -21.35
C ARG A 109 5.41 -20.11 -22.85
N ARG A 110 4.75 -19.03 -23.26
CA ARG A 110 4.55 -18.67 -24.67
C ARG A 110 5.86 -18.15 -25.30
N PRO A 111 6.04 -18.32 -26.61
CA PRO A 111 7.24 -17.85 -27.30
C PRO A 111 7.31 -16.32 -27.27
N ARG A 112 8.50 -15.79 -26.98
CA ARG A 112 8.80 -14.35 -27.09
C ARG A 112 9.36 -13.96 -28.44
N TYR A 113 9.92 -14.95 -29.14
CA TYR A 113 10.75 -14.78 -30.33
C TYR A 113 12.01 -13.93 -30.10
N ILE A 114 12.37 -13.75 -28.83
CA ILE A 114 13.54 -13.04 -28.34
C ILE A 114 14.12 -13.85 -27.19
N ARG A 115 15.38 -14.27 -27.31
CA ARG A 115 16.13 -14.97 -26.28
C ARG A 115 16.40 -14.08 -25.07
N ALA A 116 15.80 -14.46 -23.96
CA ALA A 116 15.87 -13.74 -22.68
C ALA A 116 17.30 -13.60 -22.14
N ASP A 117 18.13 -14.62 -22.33
CA ASP A 117 19.52 -14.69 -21.89
C ASP A 117 20.48 -13.80 -22.70
N LYS A 118 20.07 -13.35 -23.89
CA LYS A 118 20.88 -12.51 -24.78
C LYS A 118 20.35 -11.09 -24.95
N CYS A 119 19.08 -10.86 -24.71
CA CYS A 119 18.48 -9.55 -24.91
C CYS A 119 19.06 -8.52 -23.94
N THR A 120 19.63 -7.43 -24.47
CA THR A 120 20.18 -6.32 -23.66
C THR A 120 19.14 -5.24 -23.34
N GLY A 121 17.92 -5.34 -23.90
CA GLY A 121 16.87 -4.33 -23.70
C GLY A 121 17.18 -2.96 -24.31
N CYS A 122 18.13 -2.86 -25.26
CA CYS A 122 18.58 -1.58 -25.85
C CYS A 122 17.55 -0.86 -26.75
N GLY A 123 16.63 -1.61 -27.38
CA GLY A 123 15.57 -1.07 -28.22
C GLY A 123 15.92 -0.77 -29.68
N GLU A 124 17.14 -1.06 -30.14
CA GLU A 124 17.52 -0.87 -31.56
C GLU A 124 16.60 -1.64 -32.53
N CYS A 125 16.22 -2.86 -32.16
CA CYS A 125 15.29 -3.66 -32.95
C CYS A 125 13.94 -2.96 -33.20
N ALA A 126 13.42 -2.22 -32.21
CA ALA A 126 12.16 -1.50 -32.32
C ALA A 126 12.28 -0.24 -33.19
N LYS A 127 13.41 0.48 -33.11
CA LYS A 127 13.67 1.67 -33.94
C LYS A 127 13.72 1.34 -35.44
N HIS A 128 14.22 0.15 -35.79
CA HIS A 128 14.33 -0.32 -37.17
C HIS A 128 13.10 -1.10 -37.67
N CYS A 129 12.06 -1.29 -36.84
CA CYS A 129 10.87 -2.00 -37.24
C CYS A 129 10.00 -1.13 -38.17
N PRO A 130 9.70 -1.56 -39.41
CA PRO A 130 8.87 -0.78 -40.33
C PRO A 130 7.36 -0.92 -40.04
N VAL A 131 6.98 -1.83 -39.14
CA VAL A 131 5.59 -2.12 -38.81
C VAL A 131 5.13 -1.22 -37.67
N THR A 132 3.91 -0.72 -37.80
CA THR A 132 3.22 -0.01 -36.73
C THR A 132 2.05 -0.84 -36.19
N ALA A 133 2.01 -1.02 -34.88
CA ALA A 133 1.00 -1.76 -34.13
C ALA A 133 0.35 -0.88 -33.04
N ILE A 134 -0.80 -1.32 -32.54
CA ILE A 134 -1.52 -0.62 -31.46
C ILE A 134 -0.76 -0.80 -30.15
N ASP A 135 -0.53 0.30 -29.43
CA ASP A 135 0.04 0.25 -28.09
C ASP A 135 -1.04 0.01 -27.03
N SER A 136 -1.22 -1.26 -26.67
CA SER A 136 -2.17 -1.68 -25.63
C SER A 136 -1.81 -1.18 -24.23
N TYR A 137 -0.56 -0.79 -23.96
CA TYR A 137 -0.19 -0.23 -22.65
C TYR A 137 -0.70 1.19 -22.45
N ASN A 138 -0.79 1.94 -23.56
CA ASN A 138 -1.36 3.28 -23.61
C ASN A 138 -2.83 3.27 -24.08
N GLU A 139 -3.57 2.19 -23.78
CA GLU A 139 -5.00 2.02 -24.09
C GLU A 139 -5.33 2.30 -25.58
N GLY A 140 -4.41 1.98 -26.49
CA GLY A 140 -4.60 2.19 -27.92
C GLY A 140 -4.47 3.63 -28.42
N MET A 141 -4.19 4.60 -27.54
CA MET A 141 -4.02 6.02 -27.90
C MET A 141 -2.67 6.33 -28.58
N SER A 142 -1.76 5.35 -28.63
CA SER A 142 -0.49 5.50 -29.34
C SER A 142 -0.12 4.25 -30.12
N LYS A 143 0.94 4.40 -30.91
CA LYS A 143 1.46 3.41 -31.84
C LYS A 143 2.81 2.92 -31.36
N ARG A 144 3.11 1.65 -31.57
CA ARG A 144 4.40 1.00 -31.26
C ARG A 144 4.90 0.16 -32.42
N ALA A 145 6.16 -0.25 -32.38
CA ALA A 145 6.71 -1.27 -33.27
C ALA A 145 6.12 -2.67 -32.98
N ALA A 146 6.21 -3.58 -33.95
CA ALA A 146 5.84 -5.00 -33.73
C ALA A 146 6.82 -5.72 -32.79
N VAL A 147 8.11 -5.37 -32.83
CA VAL A 147 9.07 -5.75 -31.77
C VAL A 147 9.11 -4.64 -30.74
N TYR A 148 8.75 -4.93 -29.50
CA TYR A 148 8.46 -3.90 -28.50
C TYR A 148 8.81 -4.33 -27.09
N LEU A 149 8.94 -3.32 -26.21
CA LEU A 149 8.96 -3.47 -24.77
C LEU A 149 7.63 -2.92 -24.24
N ARG A 150 6.94 -3.65 -23.35
CA ARG A 150 5.58 -3.27 -22.92
C ARG A 150 5.51 -1.87 -22.32
N TYR A 151 6.49 -1.51 -21.49
CA TYR A 151 6.65 -0.16 -20.95
C TYR A 151 8.11 0.09 -20.56
N PRO A 152 8.57 1.34 -20.39
CA PRO A 152 10.01 1.63 -20.30
C PRO A 152 10.75 0.99 -19.11
N GLN A 153 10.08 0.85 -17.95
CA GLN A 153 10.63 0.24 -16.73
C GLN A 153 10.25 -1.24 -16.58
N ALA A 154 9.87 -1.89 -17.69
CA ALA A 154 9.47 -3.29 -17.71
C ALA A 154 10.50 -4.21 -17.03
N ILE A 155 9.99 -5.12 -16.19
CA ILE A 155 10.77 -6.22 -15.64
C ILE A 155 10.11 -7.55 -16.03
N PRO A 156 10.85 -8.51 -16.62
CA PRO A 156 12.22 -8.34 -17.12
C PRO A 156 12.26 -7.36 -18.31
N LYS A 157 13.40 -6.66 -18.48
CA LYS A 157 13.60 -5.69 -19.56
C LYS A 157 13.92 -6.38 -20.90
N ILE A 158 13.02 -7.25 -21.36
CA ILE A 158 13.18 -8.10 -22.54
C ILE A 158 12.11 -7.73 -23.57
N PHE A 159 12.56 -7.51 -24.81
CA PHE A 159 11.65 -7.24 -25.93
C PHE A 159 10.86 -8.48 -26.33
N LEU A 160 9.70 -8.28 -26.96
CA LEU A 160 8.81 -9.30 -27.50
C LEU A 160 8.51 -8.98 -28.96
N ILE A 161 8.35 -10.00 -29.81
CA ILE A 161 7.78 -9.81 -31.16
C ILE A 161 6.29 -10.18 -31.13
N ASP A 162 5.46 -9.20 -31.43
CA ASP A 162 4.04 -9.39 -31.72
C ASP A 162 3.89 -10.02 -33.12
N ARG A 163 3.57 -11.32 -33.17
CA ARG A 163 3.46 -12.05 -34.44
C ARG A 163 2.20 -11.73 -35.23
N ASP A 164 1.17 -11.19 -34.58
CA ASP A 164 -0.06 -10.79 -35.28
C ASP A 164 0.19 -9.52 -36.11
N ALA A 165 1.12 -8.66 -35.66
CA ALA A 165 1.56 -7.48 -36.41
C ALA A 165 2.81 -7.73 -37.30
N CYS A 166 3.72 -8.63 -36.91
CA CYS A 166 5.01 -8.81 -37.57
C CYS A 166 4.90 -9.34 -39.01
N ILE A 167 5.52 -8.65 -39.97
CA ILE A 167 5.58 -9.06 -41.39
C ILE A 167 6.76 -9.98 -41.75
N GLY A 168 7.60 -10.36 -40.78
CA GLY A 168 8.72 -11.30 -41.02
C GLY A 168 9.89 -10.77 -41.87
N CYS A 169 10.14 -9.46 -41.89
CA CYS A 169 11.17 -8.84 -42.75
C CYS A 169 12.64 -9.01 -42.28
N GLY A 170 12.88 -9.56 -41.09
CA GLY A 170 14.24 -9.79 -40.57
C GLY A 170 15.05 -8.54 -40.19
N LEU A 171 14.47 -7.34 -40.21
CA LEU A 171 15.19 -6.09 -39.85
C LEU A 171 15.58 -6.04 -38.37
N CYS A 172 14.69 -6.49 -37.47
CA CYS A 172 14.98 -6.52 -36.05
C CYS A 172 16.14 -7.48 -35.70
N GLU A 173 16.27 -8.59 -36.43
CA GLU A 173 17.36 -9.54 -36.29
C GLU A 173 18.69 -8.91 -36.73
N ARG A 174 18.72 -8.28 -37.91
CA ARG A 174 19.91 -7.57 -38.42
C ARG A 174 20.35 -6.42 -37.51
N ALA A 175 19.40 -5.71 -36.89
CA ALA A 175 19.70 -4.62 -35.96
C ALA A 175 20.16 -5.12 -34.57
N CYS A 176 19.93 -6.39 -34.23
CA CYS A 176 20.23 -6.93 -32.91
C CYS A 176 21.69 -7.37 -32.80
N LEU A 177 22.56 -6.48 -32.32
CA LEU A 177 23.98 -6.80 -32.10
C LEU A 177 24.21 -7.97 -31.15
N ALA A 178 23.29 -8.21 -30.21
CA ALA A 178 23.37 -9.32 -29.27
C ALA A 178 22.91 -10.68 -29.85
N GLY A 179 22.38 -10.70 -31.09
CA GLY A 179 21.84 -11.93 -31.71
C GLY A 179 20.71 -12.57 -30.89
N ALA A 180 19.85 -11.75 -30.30
CA ALA A 180 18.80 -12.21 -29.40
C ALA A 180 17.49 -12.59 -30.12
N VAL A 181 17.28 -12.14 -31.36
CA VAL A 181 16.06 -12.50 -32.12
C VAL A 181 16.07 -13.98 -32.48
N ASP A 182 14.95 -14.66 -32.24
CA ASP A 182 14.79 -16.09 -32.53
C ASP A 182 13.34 -16.39 -32.97
N TYR A 183 13.10 -16.42 -34.27
CA TYR A 183 11.77 -16.75 -34.82
C TYR A 183 11.37 -18.22 -34.62
N GLY A 184 12.31 -19.09 -34.24
CA GLY A 184 12.08 -20.51 -33.98
C GLY A 184 11.60 -20.81 -32.56
N ASP A 185 11.50 -19.80 -31.69
CA ASP A 185 11.03 -19.92 -30.31
C ASP A 185 9.61 -20.56 -30.27
N ARG A 186 9.42 -21.51 -29.35
CA ARG A 186 8.18 -22.29 -29.22
C ARG A 186 7.69 -22.29 -27.78
N GLU A 187 6.41 -22.62 -27.64
CA GLU A 187 5.83 -22.86 -26.33
C GLU A 187 6.60 -23.96 -25.59
N ILE A 188 6.91 -23.71 -24.32
CA ILE A 188 7.62 -24.63 -23.44
C ILE A 188 6.74 -24.89 -22.22
N ILE A 189 6.61 -26.17 -21.85
CA ILE A 189 5.96 -26.59 -20.62
C ILE A 189 7.04 -26.96 -19.60
N GLU A 190 7.07 -26.24 -18.48
CA GLU A 190 7.98 -26.49 -17.38
C GLU A 190 7.21 -27.10 -16.19
N LYS A 191 7.77 -28.16 -15.60
CA LYS A 191 7.26 -28.75 -14.36
C LYS A 191 8.01 -28.18 -13.17
N ILE A 192 7.28 -27.71 -12.16
CA ILE A 192 7.85 -27.02 -11.00
C ILE A 192 7.29 -27.63 -9.70
N SER A 193 8.18 -28.08 -8.82
CA SER A 193 7.82 -28.51 -7.46
C SER A 193 7.66 -27.30 -6.54
N ILE A 194 6.56 -27.20 -5.82
CA ILE A 194 6.24 -26.11 -4.89
C ILE A 194 5.44 -26.62 -3.69
N GLY A 195 5.49 -25.90 -2.58
CA GLY A 195 4.74 -26.25 -1.38
C GLY A 195 3.36 -25.61 -1.33
N THR A 196 3.28 -24.32 -1.67
CA THR A 196 2.04 -23.54 -1.64
C THR A 196 1.93 -22.60 -2.84
N VAL A 197 0.71 -22.10 -3.08
CA VAL A 197 0.38 -21.22 -4.21
C VAL A 197 -0.34 -19.97 -3.70
N ILE A 198 -0.01 -18.79 -4.24
CA ILE A 198 -0.75 -17.55 -4.03
C ILE A 198 -1.27 -17.03 -5.37
N LEU A 199 -2.58 -16.84 -5.46
CA LEU A 199 -3.25 -16.26 -6.62
C LEU A 199 -3.39 -14.74 -6.45
N ALA A 200 -2.74 -14.00 -7.34
CA ALA A 200 -2.76 -12.55 -7.41
C ALA A 200 -2.95 -12.01 -8.85
N PRO A 201 -3.84 -12.59 -9.69
CA PRO A 201 -3.94 -12.25 -11.12
C PRO A 201 -4.47 -10.83 -11.39
N GLY A 202 -4.93 -10.11 -10.36
CA GLY A 202 -5.43 -8.74 -10.48
C GLY A 202 -6.89 -8.69 -10.92
N PHE A 203 -7.20 -7.75 -11.81
CA PHE A 203 -8.54 -7.44 -12.30
C PHE A 203 -8.46 -6.90 -13.73
N GLU A 204 -9.61 -6.80 -14.39
CA GLU A 204 -9.81 -6.02 -15.61
C GLU A 204 -10.81 -4.90 -15.36
N VAL A 205 -10.77 -3.84 -16.17
CA VAL A 205 -11.77 -2.78 -16.13
C VAL A 205 -13.03 -3.20 -16.89
N PHE A 206 -14.17 -2.68 -16.45
CA PHE A 206 -15.45 -2.90 -17.13
C PHE A 206 -15.41 -2.36 -18.57
N ALA A 207 -15.88 -3.16 -19.54
CA ALA A 207 -15.99 -2.74 -20.94
C ALA A 207 -17.02 -1.62 -21.11
N ALA A 208 -16.55 -0.38 -21.31
CA ALA A 208 -17.35 0.83 -21.33
C ALA A 208 -18.39 0.85 -22.46
N GLU A 209 -18.15 0.15 -23.56
CA GLU A 209 -19.05 -0.03 -24.72
C GLU A 209 -20.38 -0.68 -24.32
N ARG A 210 -20.42 -1.41 -23.21
CA ARG A 210 -21.65 -2.00 -22.65
C ARG A 210 -22.61 -0.96 -22.07
N ARG A 211 -22.20 0.32 -22.01
CA ARG A 211 -23.03 1.47 -21.58
C ARG A 211 -23.07 2.52 -22.71
N PRO A 212 -23.74 2.21 -23.84
CA PRO A 212 -23.76 3.08 -25.01
C PRO A 212 -24.38 4.47 -24.74
N GLU A 213 -25.20 4.61 -23.70
CA GLU A 213 -25.77 5.90 -23.30
C GLU A 213 -24.72 6.94 -22.88
N PHE A 214 -23.48 6.51 -22.58
CA PHE A 214 -22.36 7.42 -22.28
C PHE A 214 -21.50 7.74 -23.50
N GLY A 215 -21.72 7.10 -24.64
CA GLY A 215 -21.08 7.46 -25.92
C GLY A 215 -19.61 7.07 -26.06
N TYR A 216 -19.08 6.19 -25.20
CA TYR A 216 -17.71 5.66 -25.37
C TYR A 216 -17.57 4.87 -26.68
N GLY A 217 -16.45 5.06 -27.38
CA GLY A 217 -16.20 4.49 -28.71
C GLY A 217 -16.95 5.18 -29.86
N VAL A 218 -17.84 6.14 -29.56
CA VAL A 218 -18.59 6.93 -30.55
C VAL A 218 -18.14 8.38 -30.53
N PHE A 219 -18.07 9.00 -29.35
CA PHE A 219 -17.64 10.39 -29.18
C PHE A 219 -16.16 10.42 -28.77
N PRO A 220 -15.27 11.07 -29.55
CA PRO A 220 -13.83 11.04 -29.27
C PRO A 220 -13.45 11.64 -27.90
N ASN A 221 -14.26 12.57 -27.38
CA ASN A 221 -14.00 13.24 -26.09
C ASN A 221 -14.59 12.48 -24.88
N VAL A 222 -15.16 11.28 -25.08
CA VAL A 222 -15.53 10.36 -23.99
C VAL A 222 -14.42 9.33 -23.87
N MET A 223 -13.82 9.24 -22.69
CA MET A 223 -12.75 8.29 -22.40
C MET A 223 -12.94 7.61 -21.05
N THR A 224 -12.21 6.53 -20.84
CA THR A 224 -12.13 5.80 -19.58
C THR A 224 -11.17 6.48 -18.61
N SER A 225 -11.32 6.19 -17.32
CA SER A 225 -10.37 6.65 -16.30
C SER A 225 -8.94 6.15 -16.55
N LEU A 226 -8.75 4.95 -17.11
CA LEU A 226 -7.41 4.43 -17.41
C LEU A 226 -6.76 5.14 -18.60
N GLU A 227 -7.53 5.45 -19.66
CA GLU A 227 -7.05 6.33 -20.74
C GLU A 227 -6.64 7.70 -20.19
N PHE A 228 -7.45 8.27 -19.31
CA PHE A 228 -7.14 9.55 -18.66
C PHE A 228 -5.84 9.48 -17.83
N GLU A 229 -5.61 8.41 -17.06
CA GLU A 229 -4.33 8.15 -16.37
C GLU A 229 -3.15 8.13 -17.34
N ARG A 230 -3.31 7.47 -18.50
CA ARG A 230 -2.25 7.43 -19.50
C ARG A 230 -1.98 8.82 -20.07
N ILE A 231 -2.99 9.65 -20.33
CA ILE A 231 -2.80 11.04 -20.80
C ILE A 231 -2.00 11.86 -19.77
N LEU A 232 -2.34 11.76 -18.49
CA LEU A 232 -1.66 12.47 -17.40
C LEU A 232 -0.22 11.97 -17.17
N SER A 233 0.09 10.73 -17.55
CA SER A 233 1.39 10.11 -17.31
C SER A 233 2.52 10.68 -18.17
N ALA A 234 3.70 10.84 -17.55
CA ALA A 234 4.92 11.27 -18.25
C ALA A 234 5.40 10.25 -19.29
N THR A 235 5.03 8.97 -19.12
CA THR A 235 5.29 7.89 -20.08
C THR A 235 4.11 7.64 -21.03
N GLY A 236 3.09 8.50 -20.95
CA GLY A 236 1.88 8.44 -21.73
C GLY A 236 2.04 8.95 -23.17
N PRO A 237 0.98 8.83 -23.98
CA PRO A 237 0.98 9.26 -25.38
C PRO A 237 1.31 10.75 -25.56
N HIS A 238 0.91 11.59 -24.60
CA HIS A 238 1.08 13.04 -24.65
C HIS A 238 2.10 13.58 -23.64
N ARG A 239 2.90 12.72 -23.00
CA ARG A 239 3.96 13.10 -22.04
C ARG A 239 3.49 14.11 -20.98
N SER A 240 2.35 13.80 -20.33
CA SER A 240 1.68 14.64 -19.32
C SER A 240 1.00 15.92 -19.82
N HIS A 241 0.85 16.12 -21.14
CA HIS A 241 -0.02 17.18 -21.66
C HIS A 241 -1.48 16.71 -21.69
N LEU A 242 -2.34 17.38 -20.93
CA LEU A 242 -3.77 17.13 -20.88
C LEU A 242 -4.46 17.72 -22.13
N LEU A 243 -4.75 16.87 -23.10
CA LEU A 243 -5.32 17.24 -24.40
C LEU A 243 -6.60 16.45 -24.69
N ARG A 244 -7.56 17.09 -25.35
CA ARG A 244 -8.77 16.46 -25.90
C ARG A 244 -8.39 15.51 -27.05
N PRO A 245 -8.95 14.28 -27.09
CA PRO A 245 -8.64 13.37 -28.19
C PRO A 245 -9.14 13.82 -29.57
N SER A 246 -10.24 14.59 -29.62
CA SER A 246 -10.84 15.03 -30.89
C SER A 246 -9.98 16.03 -31.67
N ASP A 247 -9.43 17.04 -30.99
CA ASP A 247 -8.84 18.24 -31.61
C ASP A 247 -7.49 18.66 -31.01
N GLY A 248 -7.04 17.99 -29.93
CA GLY A 248 -5.80 18.33 -29.24
C GLY A 248 -5.86 19.61 -28.40
N ALA A 249 -7.03 20.22 -28.21
CA ALA A 249 -7.18 21.39 -27.34
C ALA A 249 -7.12 21.01 -25.85
N ILE A 250 -6.75 21.97 -24.99
CA ILE A 250 -6.77 21.76 -23.54
C ILE A 250 -8.22 21.91 -23.05
N PRO A 251 -8.82 20.90 -22.39
CA PRO A 251 -10.19 21.01 -21.90
C PRO A 251 -10.27 22.03 -20.76
N GLU A 252 -11.31 22.87 -20.71
CA GLU A 252 -11.60 23.72 -19.56
C GLU A 252 -12.53 22.99 -18.57
N ARG A 253 -13.54 22.28 -19.06
CA ARG A 253 -14.56 21.61 -18.24
C ARG A 253 -14.48 20.10 -18.42
N ILE A 254 -14.27 19.37 -17.33
CA ILE A 254 -14.16 17.90 -17.35
C ILE A 254 -15.23 17.30 -16.44
N ALA A 255 -16.05 16.38 -16.98
CA ALA A 255 -17.03 15.63 -16.22
C ALA A 255 -16.52 14.21 -15.92
N PHE A 256 -16.53 13.80 -14.65
CA PHE A 256 -16.24 12.45 -14.22
C PHE A 256 -17.53 11.73 -13.84
N ILE A 257 -17.84 10.62 -14.52
CA ILE A 257 -19.06 9.84 -14.27
C ILE A 257 -18.73 8.64 -13.40
N GLN A 258 -19.26 8.60 -12.18
CA GLN A 258 -19.04 7.50 -11.25
C GLN A 258 -19.89 6.26 -11.56
N CYS A 259 -19.45 5.12 -11.02
CA CYS A 259 -20.20 3.86 -11.00
C CYS A 259 -20.47 3.26 -12.40
N VAL A 260 -19.62 3.53 -13.38
CA VAL A 260 -19.76 2.92 -14.71
C VAL A 260 -19.38 1.45 -14.63
N GLY A 261 -20.37 0.56 -14.76
CA GLY A 261 -20.17 -0.89 -14.62
C GLY A 261 -20.07 -1.39 -13.17
N SER A 262 -20.54 -0.60 -12.20
CA SER A 262 -20.62 -0.98 -10.78
C SER A 262 -21.90 -0.43 -10.15
N ARG A 263 -22.38 -1.07 -9.09
CA ARG A 263 -23.65 -0.71 -8.44
C ARG A 263 -24.81 -0.66 -9.46
N ASP A 264 -24.76 -1.56 -10.45
CA ASP A 264 -25.68 -1.61 -11.57
C ASP A 264 -26.16 -3.04 -11.79
N VAL A 265 -27.40 -3.28 -11.37
CA VAL A 265 -28.09 -4.56 -11.51
C VAL A 265 -28.31 -4.95 -12.98
N LYS A 266 -28.37 -3.99 -13.92
CA LYS A 266 -28.63 -4.30 -15.34
C LYS A 266 -27.45 -4.99 -16.02
N CYS A 267 -26.22 -4.67 -15.61
CA CYS A 267 -25.03 -5.31 -16.15
C CYS A 267 -24.52 -6.51 -15.33
N GLY A 268 -25.25 -6.90 -14.28
CA GLY A 268 -24.92 -8.01 -13.38
C GLY A 268 -23.95 -7.65 -12.24
N ASN A 269 -23.56 -6.36 -12.12
CA ASN A 269 -22.57 -5.89 -11.17
C ASN A 269 -23.24 -5.05 -10.07
N ASP A 270 -23.99 -5.69 -9.18
CA ASP A 270 -24.63 -5.04 -8.02
C ASP A 270 -23.67 -4.83 -6.83
N TYR A 271 -22.37 -4.96 -7.06
CA TYR A 271 -21.30 -4.66 -6.11
C TYR A 271 -20.65 -3.30 -6.38
N CYS A 272 -19.90 -2.80 -5.40
CA CYS A 272 -19.09 -1.59 -5.54
C CYS A 272 -17.63 -1.94 -5.86
N SER A 273 -17.02 -1.21 -6.80
CA SER A 273 -15.60 -1.42 -7.14
C SER A 273 -14.60 -0.78 -6.17
N SER A 274 -15.08 -0.19 -5.07
CA SER A 274 -14.32 0.35 -3.94
C SER A 274 -13.36 1.54 -4.22
N VAL A 275 -12.76 1.63 -5.41
CA VAL A 275 -11.69 2.59 -5.70
C VAL A 275 -12.12 3.78 -6.56
N CYS A 276 -13.26 3.67 -7.26
CA CYS A 276 -13.64 4.61 -8.31
C CYS A 276 -13.86 6.04 -7.85
N CYS A 277 -14.48 6.22 -6.69
CA CYS A 277 -14.63 7.55 -6.11
C CYS A 277 -13.26 8.20 -5.86
N MET A 278 -12.28 7.44 -5.36
CA MET A 278 -11.01 8.01 -4.93
C MET A 278 -10.03 8.25 -6.08
N TYR A 279 -9.99 7.38 -7.09
CA TYR A 279 -9.17 7.69 -8.26
C TYR A 279 -9.76 8.86 -9.05
N ALA A 280 -11.09 9.06 -9.09
CA ALA A 280 -11.67 10.19 -9.80
C ALA A 280 -11.39 11.52 -9.08
N VAL A 281 -11.46 11.54 -7.74
CA VAL A 281 -11.01 12.69 -6.95
C VAL A 281 -9.54 12.99 -7.21
N LYS A 282 -8.71 11.94 -7.30
CA LYS A 282 -7.29 12.09 -7.66
C LYS A 282 -7.11 12.64 -9.06
N GLU A 283 -7.72 12.03 -10.06
CA GLU A 283 -7.66 12.48 -11.45
C GLU A 283 -8.09 13.95 -11.59
N ALA A 284 -9.14 14.37 -10.88
CA ALA A 284 -9.58 15.77 -10.84
C ALA A 284 -8.52 16.72 -10.23
N ILE A 285 -7.92 16.34 -9.09
CA ILE A 285 -6.83 17.12 -8.48
C ILE A 285 -5.62 17.20 -9.41
N ILE A 286 -5.20 16.07 -9.97
CA ILE A 286 -4.02 15.99 -10.85
C ILE A 286 -4.26 16.73 -12.17
N ALA A 287 -5.49 16.74 -12.70
CA ALA A 287 -5.85 17.57 -13.85
C ALA A 287 -5.63 19.07 -13.55
N LYS A 288 -6.04 19.54 -12.37
CA LYS A 288 -5.78 20.93 -11.94
C LYS A 288 -4.31 21.23 -11.68
N GLU A 289 -3.56 20.28 -11.14
CA GLU A 289 -2.10 20.44 -10.98
C GLU A 289 -1.39 20.61 -12.34
N HIS A 290 -1.85 19.92 -13.38
CA HIS A 290 -1.33 20.08 -14.75
C HIS A 290 -1.84 21.35 -15.43
N VAL A 291 -3.12 21.68 -15.26
CA VAL A 291 -3.79 22.81 -15.92
C VAL A 291 -4.66 23.55 -14.90
N PRO A 292 -4.17 24.64 -14.28
CA PRO A 292 -4.83 25.29 -13.14
C PRO A 292 -6.26 25.80 -13.37
N PHE A 293 -6.61 26.13 -14.62
CA PHE A 293 -7.93 26.68 -14.97
C PHE A 293 -8.99 25.60 -15.27
N VAL A 294 -8.62 24.32 -15.31
CA VAL A 294 -9.59 23.22 -15.48
C VAL A 294 -10.63 23.26 -14.35
N LYS A 295 -11.89 22.98 -14.67
CA LYS A 295 -13.02 22.91 -13.75
C LYS A 295 -13.58 21.48 -13.74
N PRO A 296 -13.07 20.60 -12.85
CA PRO A 296 -13.56 19.24 -12.72
C PRO A 296 -14.94 19.20 -12.05
N THR A 297 -15.85 18.39 -12.60
CA THR A 297 -17.14 18.06 -11.97
C THR A 297 -17.27 16.55 -11.86
N ILE A 298 -17.48 16.03 -10.63
CA ILE A 298 -17.66 14.61 -10.35
C ILE A 298 -19.15 14.34 -10.10
N PHE A 299 -19.76 13.52 -10.95
CA PHE A 299 -21.15 13.07 -10.82
C PHE A 299 -21.20 11.72 -10.10
N ASN A 300 -21.83 11.68 -8.92
CA ASN A 300 -21.83 10.52 -8.04
C ASN A 300 -23.20 10.20 -7.43
N MET A 301 -23.39 8.97 -6.97
CA MET A 301 -24.50 8.63 -6.05
C MET A 301 -24.10 8.91 -4.59
N ASP A 302 -22.96 8.33 -4.19
CA ASP A 302 -22.35 8.47 -2.88
C ASP A 302 -20.84 8.62 -3.08
N ILE A 303 -20.16 9.36 -2.19
CA ILE A 303 -18.70 9.36 -2.13
C ILE A 303 -18.23 8.35 -1.09
N ARG A 304 -17.50 7.33 -1.55
CA ARG A 304 -17.00 6.21 -0.73
C ARG A 304 -15.55 6.40 -0.31
N ALA A 305 -15.30 7.44 0.46
CA ALA A 305 -14.00 7.76 1.03
C ALA A 305 -13.74 7.01 2.36
N TYR A 306 -13.69 5.67 2.33
CA TYR A 306 -13.71 4.83 3.55
C TYR A 306 -12.32 4.46 4.11
N GLY A 307 -11.24 4.72 3.37
CA GLY A 307 -9.86 4.45 3.79
C GLY A 307 -9.30 5.51 4.73
N LYS A 308 -8.23 5.18 5.45
CA LYS A 308 -7.50 6.13 6.29
C LYS A 308 -7.05 7.33 5.46
N GLY A 309 -7.39 8.55 5.89
CA GLY A 309 -7.08 9.79 5.18
C GLY A 309 -7.92 10.08 3.91
N PHE A 310 -8.91 9.24 3.57
CA PHE A 310 -9.68 9.43 2.33
C PHE A 310 -10.69 10.57 2.44
N ASP A 311 -11.36 10.74 3.60
CA ASP A 311 -12.26 11.89 3.81
C ASP A 311 -11.49 13.21 3.73
N ALA A 312 -10.34 13.31 4.42
CA ALA A 312 -9.49 14.50 4.33
C ALA A 312 -9.06 14.80 2.88
N TYR A 313 -8.75 13.77 2.09
CA TYR A 313 -8.43 13.92 0.68
C TYR A 313 -9.61 14.42 -0.16
N TYR A 314 -10.81 13.92 0.11
CA TYR A 314 -12.05 14.36 -0.53
C TYR A 314 -12.41 15.81 -0.19
N GLU A 315 -12.33 16.20 1.09
CA GLU A 315 -12.59 17.57 1.52
C GLU A 315 -11.53 18.54 0.97
N ARG A 316 -10.26 18.12 0.91
CA ARG A 316 -9.19 18.89 0.26
C ARG A 316 -9.48 19.15 -1.22
N ALA A 317 -10.05 18.18 -1.93
CA ALA A 317 -10.41 18.36 -3.34
C ALA A 317 -11.43 19.49 -3.54
N LYS A 318 -12.38 19.65 -2.59
CA LYS A 318 -13.35 20.76 -2.62
C LYS A 318 -12.70 22.08 -2.23
N ALA A 319 -12.03 22.11 -1.08
CA ALA A 319 -11.56 23.35 -0.45
C ALA A 319 -10.37 23.97 -1.21
N ASP A 320 -9.38 23.16 -1.59
CA ASP A 320 -8.11 23.65 -2.13
C ASP A 320 -8.06 23.60 -3.66
N TYR A 321 -8.86 22.71 -4.26
CA TYR A 321 -8.88 22.47 -5.71
C TYR A 321 -10.23 22.77 -6.35
N ASP A 322 -11.25 23.26 -5.63
CA ASP A 322 -12.55 23.67 -6.21
C ASP A 322 -13.12 22.60 -7.17
N VAL A 323 -13.02 21.33 -6.76
CA VAL A 323 -13.64 20.21 -7.47
C VAL A 323 -15.12 20.19 -7.11
N ARG A 324 -15.99 20.31 -8.12
CA ARG A 324 -17.44 20.29 -7.93
C ARG A 324 -17.95 18.85 -7.83
N PHE A 325 -18.78 18.56 -6.84
CA PHE A 325 -19.44 17.26 -6.70
C PHE A 325 -20.95 17.42 -6.92
N VAL A 326 -21.53 16.57 -7.75
CA VAL A 326 -22.97 16.60 -8.06
C VAL A 326 -23.55 15.23 -7.74
N LYS A 327 -24.44 15.18 -6.74
CA LYS A 327 -25.13 13.94 -6.36
C LYS A 327 -26.25 13.59 -7.35
N SER A 328 -25.88 12.98 -8.47
CA SER A 328 -26.82 12.54 -9.50
C SER A 328 -26.27 11.36 -10.31
N MET A 329 -27.16 10.46 -10.72
CA MET A 329 -26.82 9.44 -11.72
C MET A 329 -27.06 10.02 -13.11
N ILE A 330 -26.04 9.96 -13.97
CA ILE A 330 -26.14 10.46 -15.34
C ILE A 330 -27.10 9.61 -16.15
N SER A 331 -28.00 10.27 -16.87
CA SER A 331 -28.97 9.61 -17.75
C SER A 331 -28.36 9.28 -19.11
N LYS A 332 -27.68 10.25 -19.74
CA LYS A 332 -27.04 10.10 -21.05
C LYS A 332 -25.99 11.20 -21.30
N VAL A 333 -25.10 10.93 -22.24
CA VAL A 333 -24.16 11.88 -22.82
C VAL A 333 -24.46 12.04 -24.31
N ARG A 334 -24.40 13.26 -24.84
CA ARG A 334 -24.57 13.56 -26.26
C ARG A 334 -23.46 14.48 -26.74
N GLU A 335 -23.01 14.31 -27.97
CA GLU A 335 -22.11 15.27 -28.60
C GLU A 335 -22.88 16.47 -29.18
N LYS A 336 -22.33 17.66 -28.99
CA LYS A 336 -22.76 18.91 -29.62
C LYS A 336 -22.06 19.05 -30.97
N GLN A 337 -22.85 19.05 -32.04
CA GLN A 337 -22.33 19.14 -33.40
C GLN A 337 -21.51 20.42 -33.62
N GLY A 338 -20.40 20.29 -34.33
CA GLY A 338 -19.50 21.39 -34.69
C GLY A 338 -18.39 21.67 -33.68
N THR A 339 -18.60 21.45 -32.37
CA THR A 339 -17.58 21.69 -31.33
C THR A 339 -16.96 20.43 -30.76
N GLY A 340 -17.62 19.27 -30.90
CA GLY A 340 -17.22 18.02 -30.24
C GLY A 340 -17.42 18.04 -28.72
N ASN A 341 -18.02 19.09 -28.15
CA ASN A 341 -18.32 19.16 -26.73
C ASN A 341 -19.43 18.18 -26.35
N LEU A 342 -19.51 17.86 -25.07
CA LEU A 342 -20.38 16.82 -24.54
C LEU A 342 -21.44 17.44 -23.64
N LEU A 343 -22.69 17.19 -23.97
CA LEU A 343 -23.87 17.55 -23.19
C LEU A 343 -24.20 16.38 -22.25
N VAL A 344 -24.08 16.61 -20.94
CA VAL A 344 -24.34 15.61 -19.90
C VAL A 344 -25.72 15.89 -19.28
N THR A 345 -26.65 14.95 -19.42
CA THR A 345 -28.02 15.07 -18.87
C THR A 345 -28.13 14.39 -17.50
N PHE A 346 -28.59 15.11 -16.48
CA PHE A 346 -28.76 14.63 -15.10
C PHE A 346 -29.93 15.31 -14.38
N LEU A 347 -30.26 14.85 -13.17
CA LEU A 347 -31.19 15.55 -12.27
C LEU A 347 -30.39 16.45 -11.33
N ASN A 348 -30.71 17.74 -11.29
CA ASN A 348 -30.09 18.68 -10.35
C ASN A 348 -30.63 18.48 -8.92
N GLU A 349 -30.10 19.27 -7.97
CA GLU A 349 -30.50 19.16 -6.55
C GLU A 349 -31.97 19.56 -6.32
N GLU A 350 -32.56 20.35 -7.22
CA GLU A 350 -33.99 20.64 -7.16
C GLU A 350 -34.87 19.50 -7.67
N GLY A 351 -34.29 18.42 -8.19
CA GLY A 351 -34.99 17.28 -8.79
C GLY A 351 -35.43 17.53 -10.24
N LYS A 352 -34.92 18.58 -10.88
CA LYS A 352 -35.26 18.94 -12.27
C LYS A 352 -34.23 18.38 -13.26
N PRO A 353 -34.67 17.88 -14.42
CA PRO A 353 -33.77 17.55 -15.52
C PRO A 353 -32.93 18.77 -15.91
N SER A 354 -31.62 18.59 -15.96
CA SER A 354 -30.64 19.60 -16.33
C SER A 354 -29.65 19.01 -17.34
N GLU A 355 -29.13 19.86 -18.20
CA GLU A 355 -28.11 19.51 -19.19
C GLU A 355 -26.97 20.54 -19.10
N GLU A 356 -25.74 20.05 -19.01
CA GLU A 356 -24.55 20.88 -18.86
C GLU A 356 -23.47 20.47 -19.87
N GLU A 357 -22.77 21.45 -20.42
CA GLU A 357 -21.74 21.26 -21.46
C GLU A 357 -20.35 21.07 -20.84
N PHE A 358 -19.62 20.10 -21.36
CA PHE A 358 -18.24 19.74 -20.97
C PHE A 358 -17.36 19.51 -22.20
N ASP A 359 -16.07 19.78 -22.07
CA ASP A 359 -15.11 19.59 -23.17
C ASP A 359 -14.60 18.14 -23.23
N LEU A 360 -14.62 17.45 -22.07
CA LEU A 360 -14.18 16.08 -21.89
C LEU A 360 -15.05 15.34 -20.85
N VAL A 361 -15.35 14.07 -21.10
CA VAL A 361 -16.02 13.17 -20.14
C VAL A 361 -15.10 11.98 -19.85
N VAL A 362 -14.90 11.71 -18.56
CA VAL A 362 -14.12 10.58 -18.05
C VAL A 362 -15.06 9.60 -17.35
N LEU A 363 -15.11 8.37 -17.85
CA LEU A 363 -15.90 7.27 -17.30
C LEU A 363 -15.10 6.55 -16.22
N SER A 364 -15.57 6.65 -14.97
CA SER A 364 -14.96 5.94 -13.85
C SER A 364 -15.43 4.48 -13.85
N LEU A 365 -14.63 3.63 -14.50
CA LEU A 365 -14.92 2.21 -14.71
C LEU A 365 -14.77 1.34 -13.45
N GLY A 366 -15.69 0.39 -13.30
CA GLY A 366 -15.61 -0.66 -12.30
C GLY A 366 -14.54 -1.72 -12.59
N MET A 367 -14.17 -2.47 -11.55
CA MET A 367 -13.31 -3.66 -11.62
C MET A 367 -14.15 -4.91 -11.89
N THR A 368 -13.67 -5.79 -12.75
CA THR A 368 -14.25 -7.10 -13.05
C THR A 368 -13.15 -8.16 -13.19
N THR A 369 -13.56 -9.41 -13.41
CA THR A 369 -12.65 -10.55 -13.59
C THR A 369 -12.69 -11.04 -15.03
N SER A 370 -11.50 -11.16 -15.62
CA SER A 370 -11.32 -11.61 -17.00
C SER A 370 -11.77 -13.05 -17.23
N LYS A 371 -12.07 -13.38 -18.50
CA LYS A 371 -12.34 -14.77 -18.90
C LYS A 371 -11.13 -15.67 -18.61
N SER A 372 -9.92 -15.22 -18.93
CA SER A 372 -8.68 -15.98 -18.69
C SER A 372 -8.49 -16.34 -17.20
N VAL A 373 -8.81 -15.42 -16.29
CA VAL A 373 -8.73 -15.67 -14.84
C VAL A 373 -9.82 -16.65 -14.38
N ARG A 374 -11.03 -16.56 -14.94
CA ARG A 374 -12.10 -17.54 -14.66
C ARG A 374 -11.71 -18.95 -15.12
N ASP A 375 -11.15 -19.05 -16.32
CA ASP A 375 -10.64 -20.31 -16.87
C ASP A 375 -9.48 -20.85 -16.03
N MET A 376 -8.59 -19.99 -15.54
CA MET A 376 -7.52 -20.36 -14.61
C MET A 376 -8.09 -20.92 -13.31
N ALA A 377 -9.05 -20.23 -12.67
CA ALA A 377 -9.66 -20.71 -11.42
C ALA A 377 -10.32 -22.09 -11.60
N ALA A 378 -11.04 -22.30 -12.72
CA ALA A 378 -11.62 -23.58 -13.07
C ALA A 378 -10.55 -24.68 -13.23
N ARG A 379 -9.45 -24.41 -13.95
CA ARG A 379 -8.32 -25.36 -14.10
C ARG A 379 -7.66 -25.69 -12.75
N LEU A 380 -7.60 -24.73 -11.84
CA LEU A 380 -6.97 -24.90 -10.53
C LEU A 380 -7.91 -25.46 -9.45
N GLY A 381 -9.20 -25.64 -9.75
CA GLY A 381 -10.20 -26.11 -8.79
C GLY A 381 -10.49 -25.10 -7.67
N VAL A 382 -10.46 -23.81 -8.00
CA VAL A 382 -10.76 -22.70 -7.07
C VAL A 382 -12.14 -22.14 -7.38
N ASN A 383 -13.00 -22.09 -6.36
CA ASN A 383 -14.34 -21.56 -6.47
C ASN A 383 -14.32 -20.05 -6.68
N LEU A 384 -15.26 -19.58 -7.50
CA LEU A 384 -15.51 -18.18 -7.71
C LEU A 384 -16.90 -17.83 -7.17
N ASN A 385 -17.03 -16.65 -6.59
CA ASN A 385 -18.33 -16.12 -6.24
C ASN A 385 -19.15 -15.79 -7.49
N ARG A 386 -20.42 -15.42 -7.30
CA ARG A 386 -21.36 -15.11 -8.40
C ARG A 386 -20.91 -14.00 -9.37
N PHE A 387 -19.93 -13.18 -8.98
CA PHE A 387 -19.39 -12.10 -9.82
C PHE A 387 -18.11 -12.53 -10.57
N GLY A 388 -17.52 -13.67 -10.22
CA GLY A 388 -16.29 -14.21 -10.80
C GLY A 388 -15.01 -13.90 -10.03
N PHE A 389 -15.09 -13.31 -8.84
CA PHE A 389 -13.93 -13.14 -7.95
C PHE A 389 -13.70 -14.40 -7.13
N CYS A 390 -12.49 -14.60 -6.61
CA CYS A 390 -12.19 -15.74 -5.74
C CYS A 390 -13.14 -15.78 -4.54
N GLU A 391 -13.78 -16.92 -4.33
CA GLU A 391 -14.61 -17.14 -3.14
C GLU A 391 -13.72 -17.36 -1.91
N THR A 392 -14.04 -16.67 -0.82
CA THR A 392 -13.33 -16.73 0.47
C THR A 392 -14.34 -16.57 1.60
N GLU A 393 -14.04 -17.08 2.79
CA GLU A 393 -14.91 -16.91 3.96
C GLU A 393 -14.49 -15.72 4.83
N THR A 394 -15.40 -15.22 5.67
CA THR A 394 -15.18 -14.01 6.48
C THR A 394 -14.03 -14.16 7.48
N PHE A 395 -13.87 -15.33 8.10
CA PHE A 395 -12.85 -15.60 9.12
C PHE A 395 -11.54 -16.16 8.54
N THR A 396 -11.53 -16.56 7.27
CA THR A 396 -10.35 -17.05 6.53
C THR A 396 -10.17 -16.29 5.20
N PRO A 397 -10.06 -14.95 5.22
CA PRO A 397 -10.16 -14.08 4.03
C PRO A 397 -9.01 -14.20 3.01
N LEU A 398 -8.03 -15.05 3.29
CA LEU A 398 -6.83 -15.29 2.48
C LEU A 398 -6.79 -16.70 1.88
N ALA A 399 -7.62 -17.62 2.36
CA ALA A 399 -7.69 -18.99 1.89
C ALA A 399 -8.68 -19.12 0.73
N THR A 400 -8.34 -19.94 -0.25
CA THR A 400 -9.30 -20.33 -1.30
C THR A 400 -10.05 -21.59 -0.91
N SER A 401 -10.99 -22.04 -1.74
CA SER A 401 -11.68 -23.32 -1.57
C SER A 401 -10.77 -24.55 -1.69
N ARG A 402 -9.52 -24.38 -2.13
CA ARG A 402 -8.52 -25.44 -2.25
C ARG A 402 -7.38 -25.20 -1.27
N GLU A 403 -7.22 -26.12 -0.33
CA GLU A 403 -6.15 -26.08 0.68
C GLU A 403 -4.76 -25.98 0.03
N GLY A 404 -3.87 -25.19 0.64
CA GLY A 404 -2.53 -24.89 0.11
C GLY A 404 -2.51 -23.85 -1.03
N ILE A 405 -3.68 -23.39 -1.48
CA ILE A 405 -3.82 -22.27 -2.42
C ILE A 405 -4.50 -21.08 -1.70
N TYR A 406 -3.83 -19.94 -1.75
CA TYR A 406 -4.21 -18.69 -1.11
C TYR A 406 -4.49 -17.60 -2.16
N VAL A 407 -5.11 -16.49 -1.76
CA VAL A 407 -5.47 -15.39 -2.66
C VAL A 407 -5.13 -14.04 -2.05
N CYS A 408 -4.74 -13.08 -2.90
CA CYS A 408 -4.62 -11.68 -2.50
C CYS A 408 -4.99 -10.68 -3.61
N GLY A 409 -5.19 -9.43 -3.21
CA GLY A 409 -5.42 -8.31 -4.11
C GLY A 409 -6.81 -8.30 -4.73
N ALA A 410 -6.92 -7.62 -5.87
CA ALA A 410 -8.20 -7.34 -6.53
C ALA A 410 -8.95 -8.60 -7.03
N PHE A 411 -8.28 -9.76 -7.10
CA PHE A 411 -8.93 -11.02 -7.47
C PHE A 411 -9.84 -11.57 -6.37
N GLN A 412 -9.54 -11.30 -5.09
CA GLN A 412 -10.42 -11.67 -3.98
C GLN A 412 -11.65 -10.77 -3.89
N SER A 413 -11.47 -9.46 -4.13
CA SER A 413 -12.55 -8.46 -4.19
C SER A 413 -11.99 -7.12 -4.67
N PRO A 414 -12.82 -6.20 -5.22
CA PRO A 414 -12.38 -4.87 -5.59
C PRO A 414 -11.81 -4.09 -4.40
N LYS A 415 -10.55 -3.68 -4.50
CA LYS A 415 -9.81 -3.01 -3.40
C LYS A 415 -8.68 -2.14 -3.92
N ASP A 416 -8.16 -1.30 -3.04
CA ASP A 416 -7.08 -0.36 -3.36
C ASP A 416 -5.67 -0.96 -3.15
N ILE A 417 -4.65 -0.15 -3.36
CA ILE A 417 -3.24 -0.55 -3.23
C ILE A 417 -2.86 -0.90 -1.76
N PRO A 418 -3.13 -0.06 -0.73
CA PRO A 418 -2.84 -0.39 0.67
C PRO A 418 -3.40 -1.74 1.10
N GLU A 419 -4.68 -1.98 0.79
CA GLU A 419 -5.34 -3.24 1.15
C GLU A 419 -4.77 -4.41 0.36
N THR A 420 -4.45 -4.21 -0.92
CA THR A 420 -3.78 -5.23 -1.74
C THR A 420 -2.40 -5.58 -1.17
N VAL A 421 -1.61 -4.59 -0.76
CA VAL A 421 -0.27 -4.81 -0.19
C VAL A 421 -0.36 -5.51 1.16
N ALA A 422 -1.27 -5.08 2.04
CA ALA A 422 -1.50 -5.77 3.31
C ALA A 422 -1.99 -7.21 3.08
N GLN A 423 -2.98 -7.43 2.21
CA GLN A 423 -3.48 -8.77 1.91
C GLN A 423 -2.43 -9.67 1.27
N ALA A 424 -1.53 -9.11 0.45
CA ALA A 424 -0.42 -9.86 -0.14
C ALA A 424 0.60 -10.34 0.89
N SER A 425 1.01 -9.45 1.80
CA SER A 425 1.81 -9.85 2.97
C SER A 425 1.04 -10.88 3.81
N GLY A 426 -0.27 -10.71 3.96
CA GLY A 426 -1.10 -11.67 4.69
C GLY A 426 -1.08 -13.06 4.06
N ALA A 427 -1.30 -13.15 2.74
CA ALA A 427 -1.24 -14.40 1.99
C ALA A 427 0.17 -15.03 2.02
N ALA A 428 1.24 -14.22 2.07
CA ALA A 428 2.59 -14.71 2.28
C ALA A 428 2.76 -15.39 3.64
N ALA A 429 2.23 -14.83 4.73
CA ALA A 429 2.24 -15.49 6.04
C ALA A 429 1.44 -16.80 6.03
N ALA A 430 0.23 -16.79 5.46
CA ALA A 430 -0.63 -17.98 5.37
C ALA A 430 0.04 -19.11 4.56
N ALA A 431 0.65 -18.75 3.42
CA ALA A 431 1.39 -19.68 2.58
C ALA A 431 2.68 -20.21 3.24
N ALA A 432 3.37 -19.37 4.01
CA ALA A 432 4.58 -19.75 4.73
C ALA A 432 4.32 -20.67 5.92
N GLU A 433 3.19 -20.49 6.62
CA GLU A 433 2.78 -21.30 7.77
C GLU A 433 2.75 -22.80 7.45
N MET A 434 2.07 -23.17 6.36
CA MET A 434 1.91 -24.56 5.95
C MET A 434 3.25 -25.27 5.65
N ILE A 435 4.27 -24.53 5.23
CA ILE A 435 5.58 -25.06 4.83
C ILE A 435 6.72 -24.55 5.71
N ALA A 436 6.41 -24.07 6.92
CA ALA A 436 7.38 -23.42 7.80
C ALA A 436 8.61 -24.31 8.09
N SER A 437 8.43 -25.63 8.18
CA SER A 437 9.50 -26.61 8.40
C SER A 437 10.48 -26.74 7.23
N ALA A 438 10.11 -26.28 6.03
CA ALA A 438 10.98 -26.29 4.83
C ALA A 438 11.68 -24.94 4.58
N ARG A 439 11.55 -23.97 5.50
CA ARG A 439 12.21 -22.67 5.40
C ARG A 439 13.72 -22.83 5.28
N GLY A 440 14.34 -22.06 4.38
CA GLY A 440 15.79 -22.08 4.17
C GLY A 440 16.30 -23.22 3.26
N THR A 441 15.48 -24.22 2.94
CA THR A 441 15.94 -25.43 2.22
C THR A 441 16.33 -25.19 0.76
N LEU A 442 15.70 -24.22 0.09
CA LEU A 442 15.94 -23.90 -1.34
C LEU A 442 16.49 -22.48 -1.56
N THR A 443 16.68 -21.71 -0.49
CA THR A 443 17.19 -20.34 -0.61
C THR A 443 18.71 -20.29 -0.59
N THR A 444 19.24 -19.18 -1.11
CA THR A 444 20.67 -18.90 -1.14
C THR A 444 20.96 -17.54 -0.50
N LYS A 445 22.18 -17.36 0.01
CA LYS A 445 22.61 -16.12 0.71
C LYS A 445 23.17 -15.06 -0.26
N LYS A 446 22.99 -13.78 0.12
CA LYS A 446 23.87 -12.60 -0.15
C LYS A 446 25.35 -12.87 -0.37
N GLU A 447 25.86 -12.95 -1.59
CA GLU A 447 27.31 -12.75 -1.79
C GLU A 447 27.52 -11.43 -2.52
N TYR A 448 28.27 -10.53 -1.88
CA TYR A 448 28.69 -9.26 -2.46
C TYR A 448 30.13 -9.41 -2.99
N PRO A 449 30.52 -8.65 -4.02
CA PRO A 449 31.93 -8.51 -4.34
C PRO A 449 32.70 -7.99 -3.12
N PRO A 450 34.01 -8.26 -3.00
CA PRO A 450 34.84 -7.69 -1.95
C PRO A 450 34.67 -6.17 -1.90
N GLU A 451 34.46 -5.64 -0.69
CA GLU A 451 34.34 -4.20 -0.50
C GLU A 451 35.68 -3.53 -0.77
N SER A 452 35.67 -2.51 -1.62
CA SER A 452 36.84 -1.69 -1.94
C SER A 452 37.21 -0.88 -0.70
N GLU A 453 38.45 -1.01 -0.25
CA GLU A 453 38.98 -0.20 0.83
C GLU A 453 39.16 1.24 0.34
N VAL A 454 38.37 2.17 0.86
CA VAL A 454 38.54 3.59 0.59
C VAL A 454 39.14 4.26 1.82
N LYS A 455 40.39 4.68 1.69
CA LYS A 455 41.13 5.28 2.80
C LYS A 455 40.69 6.72 3.06
N PRO A 456 40.71 7.21 4.31
CA PRO A 456 40.33 8.59 4.62
C PRO A 456 41.16 9.65 3.87
N GLU A 457 42.40 9.32 3.50
CA GLU A 457 43.35 10.22 2.81
C GLU A 457 43.21 10.16 1.27
N GLU A 458 42.43 9.21 0.74
CA GLU A 458 42.21 9.06 -0.69
C GLU A 458 41.38 10.21 -1.25
N GLU A 459 41.77 10.73 -2.42
CA GLU A 459 41.01 11.80 -3.06
C GLU A 459 39.58 11.33 -3.41
N ALA A 460 38.59 12.15 -3.07
CA ALA A 460 37.20 11.85 -3.43
C ALA A 460 37.02 11.86 -4.96
N ARG A 461 36.36 10.83 -5.47
CA ARG A 461 35.96 10.64 -6.87
C ARG A 461 34.47 10.38 -6.92
N ILE A 462 33.71 11.44 -7.17
CA ILE A 462 32.26 11.48 -6.99
C ILE A 462 31.55 11.31 -8.32
N GLY A 463 30.60 10.38 -8.38
CA GLY A 463 29.61 10.30 -9.45
C GLY A 463 28.27 10.90 -9.03
N VAL A 464 27.72 11.83 -9.80
CA VAL A 464 26.43 12.49 -9.52
C VAL A 464 25.38 12.09 -10.56
N PHE A 465 24.29 11.48 -10.12
CA PHE A 465 23.20 11.02 -10.99
C PHE A 465 21.92 11.82 -10.70
N ILE A 466 21.50 12.65 -11.64
CA ILE A 466 20.35 13.56 -11.48
C ILE A 466 19.10 12.96 -12.15
N CYS A 467 18.01 12.86 -11.39
CA CYS A 467 16.77 12.24 -11.85
C CYS A 467 15.79 13.29 -12.42
N HIS A 468 15.17 13.01 -13.56
CA HIS A 468 14.01 13.77 -14.05
C HIS A 468 12.70 13.35 -13.37
N CYS A 469 12.59 12.08 -12.97
CA CYS A 469 11.39 11.50 -12.38
C CYS A 469 10.14 11.72 -13.26
N GLY A 470 10.30 11.57 -14.58
CA GLY A 470 9.33 12.06 -15.57
C GLY A 470 9.24 13.58 -15.53
N ILE A 471 8.06 14.13 -15.30
CA ILE A 471 7.85 15.57 -15.10
C ILE A 471 7.87 16.00 -13.63
N ASN A 472 7.96 15.06 -12.68
CA ASN A 472 7.91 15.39 -11.25
C ASN A 472 9.08 16.27 -10.82
N ILE A 473 10.28 16.05 -11.38
CA ILE A 473 11.43 16.95 -11.21
C ILE A 473 11.62 17.75 -12.50
N GLY A 474 11.74 17.06 -13.65
CA GLY A 474 12.03 17.69 -14.95
C GLY A 474 10.99 18.69 -15.46
N GLY A 475 9.76 18.66 -14.94
CA GLY A 475 8.72 19.65 -15.28
C GLY A 475 8.89 21.00 -14.58
N VAL A 476 9.69 21.06 -13.51
CA VAL A 476 9.90 22.26 -12.68
C VAL A 476 11.38 22.66 -12.65
N VAL A 477 12.27 21.69 -12.40
CA VAL A 477 13.73 21.89 -12.33
C VAL A 477 14.33 21.63 -13.70
N ASN A 478 15.18 22.54 -14.20
CA ASN A 478 15.98 22.29 -15.38
C ASN A 478 17.13 21.32 -15.03
N VAL A 479 16.85 20.03 -15.18
CA VAL A 479 17.78 18.94 -14.84
C VAL A 479 19.09 19.01 -15.65
N PRO A 480 19.09 19.28 -16.97
CA PRO A 480 20.32 19.51 -17.73
C PRO A 480 21.22 20.57 -17.11
N ALA A 481 20.65 21.71 -16.70
CA ALA A 481 21.41 22.78 -16.04
C ALA A 481 21.97 22.37 -14.66
N VAL A 482 21.29 21.49 -13.93
CA VAL A 482 21.80 20.93 -12.67
C VAL A 482 22.95 19.95 -12.93
N LYS A 483 22.86 19.12 -13.98
CA LYS A 483 23.94 18.22 -14.40
C LYS A 483 25.21 18.98 -14.80
N GLU A 484 25.06 20.00 -15.64
CA GLU A 484 26.18 20.86 -16.06
C GLU A 484 26.84 21.51 -14.84
N TYR A 485 26.06 22.07 -13.93
CA TYR A 485 26.55 22.63 -12.69
C TYR A 485 27.24 21.58 -11.79
N ALA A 486 26.67 20.39 -11.64
CA ALA A 486 27.28 19.32 -10.85
C ALA A 486 28.67 18.94 -11.38
N SER A 487 28.85 18.97 -12.70
CA SER A 487 30.13 18.67 -13.36
C SER A 487 31.23 19.70 -13.06
N THR A 488 30.87 20.92 -12.64
CA THR A 488 31.84 21.96 -12.26
C THR A 488 32.25 21.89 -10.78
N LEU A 489 31.63 21.01 -9.98
CA LEU A 489 31.90 20.93 -8.54
C LEU A 489 33.19 20.16 -8.25
N PRO A 490 33.93 20.51 -7.18
CA PRO A 490 35.13 19.81 -6.80
C PRO A 490 34.90 18.31 -6.62
N ASN A 491 35.86 17.49 -7.07
CA ASN A 491 35.87 16.03 -6.95
C ASN A 491 34.76 15.28 -7.72
N VAL A 492 33.89 15.97 -8.46
CA VAL A 492 32.92 15.33 -9.36
C VAL A 492 33.63 14.93 -10.65
N VAL A 493 33.79 13.62 -10.85
CA VAL A 493 34.48 13.06 -12.04
C VAL A 493 33.51 12.53 -13.09
N HIS A 494 32.24 12.34 -12.71
CA HIS A 494 31.16 11.93 -13.60
C HIS A 494 29.84 12.55 -13.15
N ALA A 495 29.08 13.12 -14.09
CA ALA A 495 27.73 13.57 -13.85
C ALA A 495 26.82 13.13 -15.00
N ASP A 496 25.68 12.53 -14.66
CA ASP A 496 24.72 12.02 -15.63
C ASP A 496 23.29 12.37 -15.23
N GLU A 497 22.40 12.44 -16.23
CA GLU A 497 20.97 12.66 -16.02
C GLU A 497 20.16 11.47 -16.55
N ASN A 498 19.16 11.05 -15.79
CA ASN A 498 18.37 9.87 -16.11
C ASN A 498 16.88 10.15 -15.93
N LEU A 499 16.05 9.57 -16.80
CA LEU A 499 14.60 9.76 -16.72
C LEU A 499 14.04 9.24 -15.38
N TYR A 500 14.52 8.07 -14.96
CA TYR A 500 14.21 7.46 -13.66
C TYR A 500 15.45 6.78 -13.07
N THR A 501 16.14 7.44 -12.15
CA THR A 501 17.38 6.88 -11.57
C THR A 501 17.16 5.57 -10.80
N CYS A 502 15.95 5.33 -10.28
CA CYS A 502 15.62 4.10 -9.57
C CYS A 502 15.38 2.88 -10.48
N SER A 503 15.37 3.03 -11.80
CA SER A 503 15.17 1.92 -12.73
C SER A 503 16.36 0.95 -12.75
N GLN A 504 16.10 -0.32 -13.06
CA GLN A 504 17.13 -1.37 -13.06
C GLN A 504 18.30 -1.05 -14.00
N ASP A 505 18.03 -0.52 -15.19
CA ASP A 505 19.07 -0.12 -16.15
C ASP A 505 19.92 1.04 -15.65
N THR A 506 19.34 2.00 -14.93
CA THR A 506 20.13 3.08 -14.33
C THR A 506 20.96 2.55 -13.15
N GLN A 507 20.46 1.58 -12.39
CA GLN A 507 21.26 0.91 -11.37
C GLN A 507 22.47 0.19 -11.96
N GLU A 508 22.31 -0.54 -13.08
CA GLU A 508 23.44 -1.11 -13.82
C GLU A 508 24.41 -0.04 -14.34
N LYS A 509 23.90 1.09 -14.86
CA LYS A 509 24.75 2.23 -15.26
C LYS A 509 25.55 2.78 -14.07
N ILE A 510 24.95 2.93 -12.90
CA ILE A 510 25.67 3.37 -11.69
C ILE A 510 26.77 2.38 -11.35
N LYS A 511 26.49 1.07 -11.37
CA LYS A 511 27.49 0.02 -11.10
C LYS A 511 28.65 0.04 -12.10
N ASN A 512 28.35 0.26 -13.38
CA ASN A 512 29.36 0.37 -14.43
C ASN A 512 30.19 1.65 -14.27
N ALA A 513 29.54 2.80 -14.04
CA ALA A 513 30.22 4.07 -13.81
C ALA A 513 31.17 4.02 -12.61
N VAL A 514 30.79 3.31 -11.53
CA VAL A 514 31.68 3.06 -10.38
C VAL A 514 32.98 2.41 -10.81
N LYS A 515 32.93 1.43 -11.71
CA LYS A 515 34.11 0.72 -12.22
C LYS A 515 34.86 1.53 -13.27
N GLU A 516 34.16 2.05 -14.28
CA GLU A 516 34.73 2.76 -15.43
C GLU A 516 35.43 4.07 -15.05
N HIS A 517 34.85 4.80 -14.09
CA HIS A 517 35.40 6.08 -13.64
C HIS A 517 36.16 5.97 -12.31
N GLY A 518 36.29 4.78 -11.73
CA GLY A 518 36.90 4.57 -10.42
C GLY A 518 36.25 5.44 -9.36
N LEU A 519 34.91 5.44 -9.29
CA LEU A 519 34.18 6.25 -8.32
C LEU A 519 34.34 5.62 -6.94
N ASN A 520 34.63 6.43 -5.95
CA ASN A 520 34.66 6.01 -4.54
C ASN A 520 33.54 6.67 -3.73
N ARG A 521 32.74 7.55 -4.33
CA ARG A 521 31.52 8.14 -3.75
C ARG A 521 30.42 8.24 -4.81
N VAL A 522 29.17 8.03 -4.43
CA VAL A 522 28.01 8.14 -5.33
C VAL A 522 26.95 9.04 -4.73
N ILE A 523 26.45 9.97 -5.54
CA ILE A 523 25.36 10.87 -5.18
C ILE A 523 24.20 10.68 -6.14
N VAL A 524 23.00 10.54 -5.60
CA VAL A 524 21.78 10.59 -6.40
C VAL A 524 20.96 11.83 -6.03
N ALA A 525 20.74 12.70 -7.00
CA ALA A 525 19.87 13.86 -6.85
C ALA A 525 18.46 13.52 -7.36
N SER A 526 17.55 13.17 -6.45
CA SER A 526 16.21 12.69 -6.81
C SER A 526 15.14 12.96 -5.74
N CYS A 527 14.48 11.90 -5.24
CA CYS A 527 13.38 11.90 -4.30
C CYS A 527 13.84 11.94 -2.83
N SER A 528 13.01 11.48 -1.91
CA SER A 528 13.33 11.38 -0.49
C SER A 528 14.23 10.18 -0.17
N PRO A 529 15.29 10.35 0.66
CA PRO A 529 16.13 9.24 1.12
C PRO A 529 15.32 8.18 1.89
N ARG A 530 14.20 8.59 2.51
CA ARG A 530 13.29 7.66 3.22
C ARG A 530 12.72 6.55 2.33
N THR A 531 12.68 6.76 1.01
CA THR A 531 12.07 5.82 0.08
C THR A 531 13.10 5.00 -0.69
N HIS A 532 14.17 5.62 -1.19
CA HIS A 532 15.07 4.99 -2.17
C HIS A 532 16.55 4.90 -1.72
N GLU A 533 16.95 5.50 -0.60
CA GLU A 533 18.34 5.35 -0.12
C GLU A 533 18.73 3.88 0.09
N PRO A 534 17.90 3.00 0.71
CA PRO A 534 18.27 1.59 0.86
C PRO A 534 18.54 0.89 -0.48
N MET A 535 17.77 1.23 -1.52
CA MET A 535 17.96 0.68 -2.87
C MET A 535 19.31 1.10 -3.45
N PHE A 536 19.63 2.39 -3.45
CA PHE A 536 20.90 2.86 -4.03
C PHE A 536 22.12 2.43 -3.22
N ARG A 537 21.99 2.35 -1.89
CA ARG A 537 23.01 1.74 -1.03
C ARG A 537 23.28 0.30 -1.43
N GLU A 538 22.24 -0.46 -1.74
CA GLU A 538 22.38 -1.82 -2.24
C GLU A 538 23.02 -1.86 -3.64
N THR A 539 22.64 -0.96 -4.54
CA THR A 539 23.26 -0.82 -5.87
C THR A 539 24.77 -0.63 -5.79
N ILE A 540 25.26 0.26 -4.92
CA ILE A 540 26.71 0.52 -4.83
C ILE A 540 27.49 -0.61 -4.14
N ARG A 541 26.85 -1.36 -3.23
CA ARG A 541 27.43 -2.58 -2.64
C ARG A 541 27.65 -3.66 -3.68
N GLU A 542 26.71 -3.82 -4.62
CA GLU A 542 26.88 -4.71 -5.76
C GLU A 542 28.00 -4.28 -6.71
N ALA A 543 28.41 -3.00 -6.67
CA ALA A 543 29.60 -2.51 -7.36
C ALA A 543 30.90 -2.69 -6.56
N GLY A 544 30.82 -3.12 -5.29
CA GLY A 544 31.96 -3.27 -4.39
C GLY A 544 32.27 -2.03 -3.56
N LEU A 545 31.37 -1.05 -3.44
CA LEU A 545 31.55 0.10 -2.55
C LEU A 545 30.81 -0.09 -1.22
N ASN A 546 31.41 0.45 -0.15
CA ASN A 546 30.74 0.56 1.15
C ASN A 546 29.47 1.42 1.04
N LYS A 547 28.36 0.95 1.60
CA LYS A 547 27.06 1.65 1.48
C LYS A 547 27.01 3.05 2.09
N PHE A 548 27.92 3.38 3.00
CA PHE A 548 27.99 4.71 3.63
C PHE A 548 28.77 5.74 2.79
N LEU A 549 29.30 5.31 1.63
CA LEU A 549 29.90 6.17 0.60
C LEU A 549 28.85 6.74 -0.38
N PHE A 550 27.57 6.56 -0.06
CA PHE A 550 26.42 7.10 -0.78
C PHE A 550 25.86 8.35 -0.09
N GLU A 551 25.41 9.33 -0.86
CA GLU A 551 24.64 10.49 -0.40
C GLU A 551 23.44 10.72 -1.32
N MET A 552 22.36 11.30 -0.80
CA MET A 552 21.18 11.63 -1.59
C MET A 552 20.82 13.12 -1.47
N ALA A 553 20.65 13.80 -2.61
CA ALA A 553 20.13 15.16 -2.66
C ALA A 553 18.63 15.13 -3.01
N ASN A 554 17.77 15.56 -2.08
CA ASN A 554 16.33 15.57 -2.28
C ASN A 554 15.89 16.81 -3.07
N ILE A 555 15.85 16.68 -4.39
CA ILE A 555 15.45 17.77 -5.31
C ILE A 555 13.99 17.64 -5.78
N ARG A 556 13.21 16.71 -5.20
CA ARG A 556 11.79 16.53 -5.51
C ARG A 556 10.90 17.04 -4.40
N ASP A 557 10.80 16.29 -3.32
CA ASP A 557 9.91 16.53 -2.20
C ASP A 557 10.26 17.85 -1.49
N GLN A 558 11.57 18.19 -1.45
CA GLN A 558 12.07 19.44 -0.87
C GLN A 558 12.34 20.55 -1.89
N CYS A 559 12.12 20.30 -3.19
CA CYS A 559 12.36 21.30 -4.23
C CYS A 559 11.25 21.33 -5.28
N SER A 560 11.27 20.45 -6.30
CA SER A 560 10.37 20.57 -7.45
C SER A 560 8.88 20.62 -7.10
N TRP A 561 8.40 19.76 -6.17
CA TRP A 561 6.98 19.68 -5.82
C TRP A 561 6.49 20.90 -5.05
N VAL A 562 7.33 21.53 -4.24
CA VAL A 562 6.96 22.69 -3.41
C VAL A 562 7.22 24.03 -4.10
N HIS A 563 7.90 24.03 -5.26
CA HIS A 563 8.23 25.23 -6.05
C HIS A 563 7.72 25.16 -7.49
N MET A 564 6.60 24.46 -7.74
CA MET A 564 6.07 24.21 -9.08
C MET A 564 5.80 25.48 -9.93
N HIS A 565 5.53 26.61 -9.27
CA HIS A 565 5.29 27.91 -9.91
C HIS A 565 6.55 28.80 -9.98
N ARG A 566 7.68 28.38 -9.41
CA ARG A 566 8.95 29.16 -9.34
C ARG A 566 10.11 28.38 -9.94
N LYS A 567 9.98 27.96 -11.21
CA LYS A 567 10.90 27.02 -11.89
C LYS A 567 12.38 27.44 -11.88
N ALA A 568 12.65 28.72 -12.14
CA ALA A 568 14.03 29.24 -12.13
C ALA A 568 14.67 29.11 -10.74
N GLU A 569 13.94 29.51 -9.70
CA GLU A 569 14.39 29.42 -8.31
C GLU A 569 14.50 27.96 -7.83
N ALA A 570 13.59 27.09 -8.27
CA ALA A 570 13.66 25.66 -8.01
C ALA A 570 14.93 25.05 -8.61
N THR A 571 15.32 25.49 -9.81
CA THR A 571 16.57 25.04 -10.46
C THR A 571 17.80 25.49 -9.67
N GLU A 572 17.86 26.75 -9.24
CA GLU A 572 18.96 27.24 -8.42
C GLU A 572 19.02 26.55 -7.05
N LYS A 573 17.86 26.33 -6.41
CA LYS A 573 17.77 25.53 -5.18
C LYS A 573 18.29 24.11 -5.40
N ALA A 574 17.94 23.46 -6.52
CA ALA A 574 18.41 22.11 -6.82
C ALA A 574 19.95 22.07 -6.99
N LYS A 575 20.55 23.06 -7.65
CA LYS A 575 22.01 23.21 -7.74
C LYS A 575 22.65 23.32 -6.36
N LEU A 576 22.09 24.15 -5.47
CA LEU A 576 22.59 24.30 -4.10
C LEU A 576 22.49 22.99 -3.30
N LEU A 577 21.37 22.27 -3.39
CA LEU A 577 21.20 20.99 -2.73
C LEU A 577 22.23 19.95 -3.22
N VAL A 578 22.51 19.90 -4.52
CA VAL A 578 23.56 19.05 -5.09
C VAL A 578 24.94 19.48 -4.60
N ARG A 579 25.25 20.78 -4.55
CA ARG A 579 26.51 21.29 -4.00
C ARG A 579 26.71 20.87 -2.55
N MET A 580 25.68 20.99 -1.72
CA MET A 580 25.72 20.55 -0.31
C MET A 580 25.96 19.04 -0.21
N ALA A 581 25.31 18.24 -1.05
CA ALA A 581 25.52 16.79 -1.07
C ALA A 581 26.95 16.43 -1.51
N VAL A 582 27.50 17.10 -2.53
CA VAL A 582 28.90 16.93 -2.95
C VAL A 582 29.86 17.29 -1.82
N ALA A 583 29.65 18.42 -1.16
CA ALA A 583 30.48 18.82 -0.02
C ALA A 583 30.46 17.78 1.11
N ASN A 584 29.29 17.20 1.42
CA ASN A 584 29.17 16.12 2.40
C ASN A 584 29.90 14.84 1.96
N ALA A 585 29.66 14.40 0.72
CA ALA A 585 30.15 13.13 0.19
C ALA A 585 31.67 13.05 0.15
N ARG A 586 32.37 14.20 -0.02
CA ARG A 586 33.83 14.29 0.07
C ARG A 586 34.38 13.81 1.42
N LEU A 587 33.58 13.93 2.49
CA LEU A 587 33.95 13.56 3.85
C LEU A 587 33.32 12.24 4.30
N ASN A 588 32.49 11.60 3.48
CA ASN A 588 31.96 10.26 3.78
C ASN A 588 33.11 9.27 3.89
N ARG A 589 32.97 8.27 4.77
CA ARG A 589 33.95 7.21 5.01
C ARG A 589 33.25 5.86 5.00
N SER A 590 34.01 4.79 4.75
CA SER A 590 33.50 3.43 4.93
C SER A 590 33.20 3.20 6.41
N LEU A 591 31.98 2.78 6.73
CA LEU A 591 31.59 2.43 8.10
C LEU A 591 31.27 0.94 8.16
N SER A 592 31.64 0.31 9.26
CA SER A 592 31.37 -1.11 9.52
C SER A 592 30.06 -1.30 10.27
N GLU A 593 29.44 -2.45 10.03
CA GLU A 593 28.33 -2.95 10.83
C GLU A 593 28.76 -4.24 11.51
N THR A 594 28.20 -4.50 12.68
CA THR A 594 28.46 -5.71 13.46
C THR A 594 27.24 -6.63 13.35
N GLU A 595 27.49 -7.93 13.26
CA GLU A 595 26.44 -8.94 13.35
C GLU A 595 25.98 -9.12 14.79
N VAL A 596 24.66 -9.00 15.02
CA VAL A 596 24.01 -9.22 16.31
C VAL A 596 22.99 -10.35 16.15
N PRO A 597 22.96 -11.34 17.06
CA PRO A 597 22.00 -12.43 16.99
C PRO A 597 20.56 -11.93 17.14
N VAL A 598 19.64 -12.55 16.40
CA VAL A 598 18.21 -12.28 16.49
C VAL A 598 17.60 -13.08 17.62
N VAL A 599 16.91 -12.41 18.54
CA VAL A 599 16.03 -13.04 19.51
C VAL A 599 14.77 -13.52 18.78
N ARG A 600 14.67 -14.83 18.54
CA ARG A 600 13.58 -15.46 17.75
C ARG A 600 12.27 -15.61 18.53
N ARG A 601 11.84 -14.51 19.18
CA ARG A 601 10.59 -14.42 19.95
C ARG A 601 9.81 -13.18 19.50
N GLY A 602 8.49 -13.26 19.51
CA GLY A 602 7.60 -12.13 19.21
C GLY A 602 6.92 -11.57 20.46
N LEU A 603 6.68 -10.26 20.48
CA LEU A 603 5.77 -9.62 21.44
C LEU A 603 4.52 -9.13 20.70
N VAL A 604 3.34 -9.49 21.17
CA VAL A 604 2.05 -8.99 20.66
C VAL A 604 1.32 -8.27 21.78
N ILE A 605 0.90 -7.03 21.53
CA ILE A 605 0.25 -6.16 22.53
C ILE A 605 -1.21 -5.93 22.12
N GLY A 606 -2.14 -6.48 22.89
CA GLY A 606 -3.58 -6.49 22.66
C GLY A 606 -4.09 -7.86 22.21
N GLY A 607 -5.02 -8.43 22.97
CA GLY A 607 -5.64 -9.75 22.82
C GLY A 607 -7.00 -9.72 22.10
N GLY A 608 -7.23 -8.75 21.22
CA GLY A 608 -8.35 -8.77 20.28
C GLY A 608 -8.10 -9.72 19.09
N VAL A 609 -9.05 -9.80 18.15
CA VAL A 609 -8.94 -10.68 16.97
C VAL A 609 -7.61 -10.56 16.22
N ALA A 610 -7.11 -9.34 16.04
CA ALA A 610 -5.86 -9.10 15.32
C ALA A 610 -4.64 -9.63 16.10
N GLY A 611 -4.58 -9.40 17.41
CA GLY A 611 -3.45 -9.83 18.21
C GLY A 611 -3.44 -11.34 18.48
N MET A 612 -4.60 -11.93 18.78
CA MET A 612 -4.73 -13.38 18.88
C MET A 612 -4.35 -14.07 17.56
N THR A 613 -4.83 -13.55 16.42
CA THR A 613 -4.44 -14.06 15.10
C THR A 613 -2.93 -13.94 14.90
N ALA A 614 -2.33 -12.78 15.17
CA ALA A 614 -0.89 -12.57 14.99
C ALA A 614 -0.04 -13.50 15.88
N ALA A 615 -0.44 -13.68 17.14
CA ALA A 615 0.25 -14.57 18.07
C ALA A 615 0.19 -16.02 17.63
N LEU A 616 -1.00 -16.49 17.25
CA LEU A 616 -1.21 -17.83 16.75
C LEU A 616 -0.40 -18.12 15.47
N ARG A 617 -0.41 -17.20 14.50
CA ARG A 617 0.34 -17.38 13.24
C ARG A 617 1.86 -17.36 13.42
N LEU A 618 2.38 -16.59 14.36
CA LEU A 618 3.80 -16.64 14.72
C LEU A 618 4.16 -17.99 15.36
N ALA A 619 3.29 -18.48 16.26
CA ALA A 619 3.48 -19.74 16.95
C ALA A 619 3.45 -20.96 16.00
N GLU A 620 2.50 -21.00 15.06
CA GLU A 620 2.40 -22.07 14.04
C GLU A 620 3.58 -22.04 13.05
N GLN A 621 4.27 -20.90 12.90
CA GLN A 621 5.53 -20.81 12.16
C GLN A 621 6.77 -21.19 12.99
N GLY A 622 6.60 -21.60 14.25
CA GLY A 622 7.66 -22.09 15.13
C GLY A 622 8.35 -21.03 15.99
N PHE A 623 7.76 -19.83 16.15
CA PHE A 623 8.31 -18.79 17.02
C PHE A 623 7.62 -18.78 18.39
N GLU A 624 8.39 -18.50 19.44
CA GLU A 624 7.84 -18.26 20.79
C GLU A 624 7.23 -16.85 20.84
N VAL A 625 6.08 -16.69 21.46
CA VAL A 625 5.32 -15.42 21.44
C VAL A 625 4.84 -15.06 22.83
N PHE A 626 4.97 -13.80 23.21
CA PHE A 626 4.32 -13.21 24.38
C PHE A 626 3.10 -12.40 23.93
N LEU A 627 1.91 -12.80 24.36
CA LEU A 627 0.67 -12.07 24.10
C LEU A 627 0.27 -11.32 25.38
N VAL A 628 0.40 -9.99 25.34
CA VAL A 628 0.08 -9.09 26.46
C VAL A 628 -1.31 -8.51 26.26
N GLU A 629 -2.22 -8.75 27.19
CA GLU A 629 -3.56 -8.18 27.23
C GLU A 629 -3.75 -7.38 28.52
N LYS A 630 -4.31 -6.18 28.36
CA LYS A 630 -4.55 -5.25 29.45
C LYS A 630 -5.68 -5.73 30.36
N GLU A 631 -6.70 -6.34 29.78
CA GLU A 631 -7.88 -6.82 30.48
C GLU A 631 -7.69 -8.23 31.08
N ASP A 632 -8.67 -8.67 31.85
CA ASP A 632 -8.72 -10.00 32.50
C ASP A 632 -9.05 -11.15 31.54
N ARG A 633 -9.32 -10.85 30.26
CA ARG A 633 -9.78 -11.80 29.26
C ARG A 633 -9.41 -11.36 27.85
N LEU A 634 -9.34 -12.33 26.95
CA LEU A 634 -9.16 -12.11 25.51
C LEU A 634 -10.49 -11.76 24.80
N GLY A 635 -10.38 -11.21 23.60
CA GLY A 635 -11.49 -11.07 22.64
C GLY A 635 -11.68 -9.64 22.10
N GLY A 636 -11.41 -8.62 22.92
CA GLY A 636 -11.63 -7.23 22.54
C GLY A 636 -13.06 -6.97 22.06
N ASN A 637 -13.22 -6.23 20.96
CA ASN A 637 -14.55 -5.85 20.45
C ASN A 637 -15.41 -7.03 19.97
N LEU A 638 -14.81 -8.21 19.72
CA LEU A 638 -15.59 -9.39 19.31
C LEU A 638 -16.49 -9.89 20.44
N LEU A 639 -16.21 -9.53 21.70
CA LEU A 639 -17.09 -9.87 22.83
C LEU A 639 -18.50 -9.26 22.68
N ASN A 640 -18.62 -8.16 21.94
CA ASN A 640 -19.86 -7.40 21.76
C ASN A 640 -20.43 -7.54 20.33
N LEU A 641 -19.93 -8.51 19.55
CA LEU A 641 -20.39 -8.79 18.18
C LEU A 641 -20.87 -10.22 18.09
N HIS A 642 -22.07 -10.45 17.57
CA HIS A 642 -22.70 -11.78 17.61
C HIS A 642 -22.75 -12.45 16.25
N TYR A 643 -22.94 -11.67 15.19
CA TYR A 643 -23.04 -12.21 13.83
C TYR A 643 -22.45 -11.26 12.79
N THR A 644 -21.96 -11.84 11.69
CA THR A 644 -21.50 -11.07 10.52
C THR A 644 -22.66 -10.77 9.57
N ILE A 645 -22.46 -9.85 8.62
CA ILE A 645 -23.49 -9.54 7.61
C ILE A 645 -23.72 -10.70 6.64
N GLU A 646 -22.70 -11.53 6.44
CA GLU A 646 -22.75 -12.77 5.68
C GLU A 646 -23.43 -13.92 6.44
N GLY A 647 -23.69 -13.74 7.74
CA GLY A 647 -24.35 -14.73 8.60
C GLY A 647 -23.40 -15.65 9.39
N GLY A 648 -22.11 -15.32 9.48
CA GLY A 648 -21.16 -16.07 10.31
C GLY A 648 -21.39 -15.87 11.81
N ASP A 649 -21.16 -16.91 12.61
CA ASP A 649 -21.23 -16.86 14.08
C ASP A 649 -19.91 -16.33 14.66
N VAL A 650 -19.95 -15.09 15.16
CA VAL A 650 -18.75 -14.41 15.70
C VAL A 650 -18.35 -14.99 17.06
N GLN A 651 -19.32 -15.43 17.87
CA GLN A 651 -19.05 -15.95 19.21
C GLN A 651 -18.46 -17.37 19.15
N ALA A 652 -18.89 -18.19 18.20
CA ALA A 652 -18.27 -19.49 17.92
C ALA A 652 -16.82 -19.32 17.46
N PHE A 653 -16.59 -18.44 16.48
CA PHE A 653 -15.24 -18.12 16.01
C PHE A 653 -14.34 -17.59 17.13
N LEU A 654 -14.86 -16.69 17.98
CA LEU A 654 -14.10 -16.15 19.11
C LEU A 654 -13.68 -17.25 20.10
N ARG A 655 -14.59 -18.17 20.45
CA ARG A 655 -14.29 -19.30 21.34
C ARG A 655 -13.19 -20.19 20.76
N GLU A 656 -13.29 -20.53 19.47
CA GLU A 656 -12.27 -21.33 18.77
C GLU A 656 -10.90 -20.61 18.77
N LEU A 657 -10.89 -19.32 18.47
CA LEU A 657 -9.65 -18.55 18.44
C LEU A 657 -8.99 -18.47 19.83
N ILE A 658 -9.77 -18.27 20.90
CA ILE A 658 -9.26 -18.27 22.28
C ILE A 658 -8.68 -19.63 22.65
N ASP A 659 -9.37 -20.72 22.30
CA ASP A 659 -8.89 -22.08 22.56
C ASP A 659 -7.53 -22.33 21.88
N ARG A 660 -7.41 -21.96 20.60
CA ARG A 660 -6.16 -22.11 19.83
C ARG A 660 -5.01 -21.25 20.34
N VAL A 661 -5.28 -20.11 20.98
CA VAL A 661 -4.24 -19.27 21.62
C VAL A 661 -3.60 -19.95 22.84
N SER A 662 -4.18 -21.04 23.35
CA SER A 662 -3.56 -21.91 24.36
C SER A 662 -2.37 -22.75 23.83
N HIS A 663 -1.91 -22.46 22.60
CA HIS A 663 -0.74 -23.07 21.98
C HIS A 663 0.50 -23.00 22.88
N SER A 664 1.29 -24.08 22.94
CA SER A 664 2.43 -24.21 23.87
C SER A 664 3.54 -23.16 23.71
N SER A 665 3.64 -22.57 22.52
CA SER A 665 4.61 -21.50 22.21
C SER A 665 4.09 -20.09 22.51
N ILE A 666 2.86 -19.94 23.02
CA ILE A 666 2.28 -18.64 23.37
C ILE A 666 2.25 -18.47 24.89
N HIS A 667 2.93 -17.44 25.36
CA HIS A 667 2.92 -16.99 26.75
C HIS A 667 1.88 -15.88 26.90
N LEU A 668 0.70 -16.24 27.39
CA LEU A 668 -0.39 -15.31 27.62
C LEU A 668 -0.21 -14.57 28.96
N LEU A 669 -0.26 -13.23 28.90
CA LEU A 669 -0.13 -12.32 30.03
C LEU A 669 -1.38 -11.43 30.09
N LEU A 670 -2.35 -11.81 30.92
CA LEU A 670 -3.59 -11.05 31.18
C LEU A 670 -3.38 -10.07 32.33
N ASN A 671 -4.20 -9.00 32.39
CA ASN A 671 -4.05 -7.92 33.36
C ASN A 671 -2.63 -7.30 33.34
N SER A 672 -2.06 -7.18 32.14
CA SER A 672 -0.66 -6.82 31.94
C SER A 672 -0.48 -5.56 31.10
N LEU A 673 0.45 -4.70 31.53
CA LEU A 673 0.78 -3.45 30.85
C LEU A 673 2.27 -3.39 30.53
N VAL A 674 2.60 -2.82 29.37
CA VAL A 674 3.99 -2.49 29.01
C VAL A 674 4.40 -1.22 29.74
N VAL A 675 5.50 -1.28 30.49
CA VAL A 675 6.00 -0.16 31.33
C VAL A 675 7.39 0.33 30.94
N ASP A 676 8.16 -0.45 30.19
CA ASP A 676 9.48 -0.07 29.68
C ASP A 676 9.78 -0.76 28.34
N PHE A 677 10.57 -0.11 27.48
CA PHE A 677 10.98 -0.63 26.18
C PHE A 677 12.36 -0.12 25.76
N SER A 678 13.26 -1.05 25.43
CA SER A 678 14.62 -0.75 24.96
C SER A 678 15.09 -1.79 23.93
N GLY A 679 16.28 -1.56 23.35
CA GLY A 679 16.87 -2.47 22.36
C GLY A 679 16.62 -2.08 20.89
N VAL A 680 17.18 -2.85 19.95
CA VAL A 680 17.14 -2.61 18.49
C VAL A 680 16.29 -3.68 17.80
N ARG A 681 15.93 -3.48 16.52
CA ARG A 681 15.28 -4.51 15.71
C ARG A 681 16.02 -5.86 15.83
N GLY A 682 15.29 -6.94 16.07
CA GLY A 682 15.85 -8.27 16.30
C GLY A 682 16.37 -8.52 17.71
N ASN A 683 16.49 -7.50 18.58
CA ASN A 683 16.96 -7.64 19.94
C ASN A 683 16.39 -6.51 20.84
N PHE A 684 15.10 -6.61 21.14
CA PHE A 684 14.37 -5.75 22.06
C PHE A 684 14.25 -6.37 23.45
N THR A 685 14.09 -5.50 24.45
CA THR A 685 13.71 -5.87 25.81
C THR A 685 12.52 -5.01 26.24
N THR A 686 11.42 -5.64 26.64
CA THR A 686 10.21 -4.98 27.13
C THR A 686 9.96 -5.36 28.58
N GLY A 687 9.73 -4.35 29.43
CA GLY A 687 9.21 -4.55 30.78
C GLY A 687 7.69 -4.64 30.77
N VAL A 688 7.14 -5.71 31.34
CA VAL A 688 5.70 -5.92 31.50
C VAL A 688 5.37 -6.01 32.98
N MET A 689 4.35 -5.25 33.39
CA MET A 689 3.82 -5.25 34.75
C MET A 689 2.48 -5.98 34.76
N THR A 690 2.33 -6.98 35.62
CA THR A 690 1.12 -7.83 35.68
C THR A 690 0.41 -7.68 37.03
N ALA A 691 -0.85 -7.25 36.99
CA ALA A 691 -1.72 -7.15 38.16
C ALA A 691 -2.32 -8.52 38.54
N PRO A 692 -2.82 -8.71 39.78
CA PRO A 692 -2.87 -7.75 40.90
C PRO A 692 -1.56 -7.66 41.70
N ALA A 693 -0.67 -8.65 41.58
CA ALA A 693 0.56 -8.71 42.38
C ALA A 693 1.64 -7.71 41.92
N MET A 694 1.40 -6.95 40.84
CA MET A 694 2.34 -6.01 40.22
C MET A 694 3.70 -6.67 39.96
N VAL A 695 3.66 -7.88 39.38
CA VAL A 695 4.86 -8.63 39.03
C VAL A 695 5.47 -7.98 37.79
N TYR A 696 6.69 -7.47 37.95
CA TYR A 696 7.49 -6.96 36.85
C TYR A 696 8.29 -8.09 36.21
N GLN A 697 8.13 -8.27 34.89
CA GLN A 697 8.88 -9.23 34.08
C GLN A 697 9.56 -8.51 32.92
N LYS A 698 10.84 -8.82 32.68
CA LYS A 698 11.56 -8.43 31.46
C LYS A 698 11.42 -9.52 30.41
N ILE A 699 10.95 -9.14 29.22
CA ILE A 699 10.75 -10.04 28.08
C ILE A 699 11.72 -9.62 26.98
N GLN A 700 12.56 -10.56 26.55
CA GLN A 700 13.40 -10.38 25.37
C GLN A 700 12.69 -10.90 24.13
N HIS A 701 12.68 -10.10 23.06
CA HIS A 701 12.02 -10.45 21.81
C HIS A 701 12.68 -9.74 20.63
N GLY A 702 12.48 -10.25 19.41
CA GLY A 702 13.05 -9.66 18.20
C GLY A 702 12.16 -8.62 17.53
N ILE A 703 10.84 -8.70 17.77
CA ILE A 703 9.81 -7.88 17.12
C ILE A 703 8.64 -7.60 18.06
N ALA A 704 7.94 -6.49 17.83
CA ALA A 704 6.68 -6.15 18.50
C ALA A 704 5.54 -5.89 17.50
N ILE A 705 4.34 -6.40 17.77
CA ILE A 705 3.11 -6.16 17.01
C ILE A 705 2.08 -5.47 17.91
N LEU A 706 1.64 -4.27 17.54
CA LEU A 706 0.66 -3.48 18.27
C LEU A 706 -0.73 -3.75 17.69
N ALA A 707 -1.59 -4.36 18.50
CA ALA A 707 -2.95 -4.78 18.15
C ALA A 707 -3.98 -4.35 19.22
N THR A 708 -3.80 -3.16 19.79
CA THR A 708 -4.61 -2.63 20.92
C THR A 708 -6.07 -2.32 20.58
N GLY A 709 -6.45 -2.39 19.30
CA GLY A 709 -7.80 -2.18 18.82
C GLY A 709 -8.27 -0.72 18.87
N ALA A 710 -9.59 -0.56 18.81
CA ALA A 710 -10.31 0.71 18.85
C ALA A 710 -11.54 0.52 19.75
N GLU A 711 -12.22 1.59 20.13
CA GLU A 711 -13.42 1.55 20.95
C GLU A 711 -14.58 2.29 20.28
N GLU A 712 -15.80 1.96 20.71
CA GLU A 712 -17.01 2.69 20.31
C GLU A 712 -17.08 3.98 21.12
N GLU A 713 -17.19 5.13 20.45
CA GLU A 713 -17.49 6.40 21.11
C GLU A 713 -18.90 6.34 21.69
N LYS A 714 -19.03 6.66 22.98
CA LYS A 714 -20.34 6.85 23.60
C LYS A 714 -20.85 8.25 23.26
N PRO A 715 -21.98 8.37 22.51
CA PRO A 715 -22.49 9.68 22.08
C PRO A 715 -22.90 10.56 23.27
N ASP A 716 -22.81 11.87 23.11
CA ASP A 716 -23.22 12.88 24.10
C ASP A 716 -24.48 13.66 23.67
N GLY A 717 -25.17 13.19 22.63
CA GLY A 717 -26.37 13.82 22.08
C GLY A 717 -27.48 12.80 21.75
N TYR A 718 -28.55 13.29 21.12
CA TYR A 718 -29.70 12.48 20.71
C TYR A 718 -30.44 11.76 21.86
N LEU A 719 -30.35 12.27 23.09
CA LEU A 719 -30.86 11.64 24.33
C LEU A 719 -30.21 10.29 24.67
N TYR A 720 -29.00 10.03 24.15
CA TYR A 720 -28.24 8.84 24.52
C TYR A 720 -27.89 8.88 26.02
N GLY A 721 -28.15 7.77 26.73
CA GLY A 721 -27.99 7.68 28.18
C GLY A 721 -29.13 8.32 28.99
N GLU A 722 -30.00 9.12 28.36
CA GLU A 722 -31.16 9.76 28.99
C GLU A 722 -32.47 9.00 28.75
N ASP A 723 -32.64 8.36 27.58
CA ASP A 723 -33.80 7.52 27.26
C ASP A 723 -33.36 6.12 26.82
N VAL A 724 -33.92 5.08 27.46
CA VAL A 724 -33.57 3.66 27.25
C VAL A 724 -33.87 3.14 25.84
N ARG A 725 -34.64 3.89 25.05
CA ARG A 725 -34.95 3.56 23.64
C ARG A 725 -33.91 4.13 22.66
N VAL A 726 -32.91 4.86 23.14
CA VAL A 726 -31.79 5.35 22.33
C VAL A 726 -30.57 4.46 22.61
N LEU A 727 -30.17 3.67 21.62
CA LEU A 727 -29.09 2.68 21.75
C LEU A 727 -28.00 2.92 20.71
N THR A 728 -26.79 2.44 20.94
CA THR A 728 -25.80 2.29 19.87
C THR A 728 -26.07 1.04 19.02
N GLN A 729 -25.39 0.92 17.88
CA GLN A 729 -25.47 -0.29 17.05
C GLN A 729 -24.99 -1.56 17.78
N LEU A 730 -23.96 -1.46 18.63
CA LEU A 730 -23.48 -2.60 19.42
C LEU A 730 -24.50 -3.00 20.49
N GLU A 731 -25.11 -2.02 21.17
CA GLU A 731 -26.14 -2.27 22.18
C GLU A 731 -27.42 -2.87 21.56
N LEU A 732 -27.79 -2.43 20.35
CA LEU A 732 -28.87 -3.07 19.59
C LEU A 732 -28.52 -4.53 19.27
N GLU A 733 -27.30 -4.80 18.81
CA GLU A 733 -26.89 -6.16 18.46
C GLU A 733 -26.93 -7.10 19.67
N ASP A 734 -26.44 -6.63 20.82
CA ASP A 734 -26.55 -7.32 22.11
C ASP A 734 -28.01 -7.59 22.49
N ARG A 735 -28.89 -6.59 22.33
CA ARG A 735 -30.32 -6.73 22.62
C ARG A 735 -30.98 -7.77 21.71
N LEU A 736 -30.65 -7.75 20.41
CA LEU A 736 -31.17 -8.71 19.43
C LEU A 736 -30.71 -10.13 19.72
N TYR A 737 -29.50 -10.30 20.26
CA TYR A 737 -28.98 -11.61 20.65
C TYR A 737 -29.64 -12.14 21.94
N LYS A 738 -29.87 -11.28 22.94
CA LYS A 738 -30.39 -11.69 24.26
C LYS A 738 -31.92 -11.82 24.34
N ALA A 739 -32.67 -10.94 23.68
CA ALA A 739 -34.09 -10.71 23.96
C ALA A 739 -34.98 -10.78 22.69
N GLY A 740 -34.68 -11.70 21.77
CA GLY A 740 -35.23 -11.75 20.42
C GLY A 740 -36.75 -11.56 20.26
N GLU A 741 -37.57 -11.92 21.26
CA GLU A 741 -39.04 -11.74 21.25
C GLU A 741 -39.47 -10.26 21.45
N ASP A 742 -38.77 -9.47 22.26
CA ASP A 742 -39.13 -8.07 22.52
C ASP A 742 -38.87 -7.16 21.29
N ALA A 743 -37.85 -7.51 20.50
CA ALA A 743 -37.49 -6.77 19.30
C ALA A 743 -38.49 -6.95 18.14
N ALA A 744 -39.24 -8.07 18.13
CA ALA A 744 -40.26 -8.32 17.11
C ALA A 744 -41.46 -7.37 17.23
N ASN A 745 -41.71 -6.83 18.43
CA ASN A 745 -42.83 -5.91 18.71
C ASN A 745 -42.58 -4.47 18.23
N LEU A 746 -41.35 -4.13 17.85
CA LEU A 746 -41.01 -2.80 17.31
C LEU A 746 -41.72 -2.58 15.97
N LYS A 747 -42.31 -1.40 15.79
CA LYS A 747 -43.01 -0.99 14.57
C LYS A 747 -42.22 0.06 13.79
N GLU A 748 -41.56 0.99 14.48
CA GLU A 748 -40.83 2.10 13.87
C GLU A 748 -39.43 2.22 14.47
N VAL A 749 -38.39 1.95 13.66
CA VAL A 749 -36.98 2.03 14.06
C VAL A 749 -36.24 3.02 13.17
N VAL A 750 -35.53 3.97 13.76
CA VAL A 750 -34.72 4.94 13.02
C VAL A 750 -33.26 4.78 13.41
N MET A 751 -32.37 4.61 12.42
CA MET A 751 -30.93 4.55 12.60
C MET A 751 -30.28 5.83 12.09
N ILE A 752 -29.37 6.44 12.88
CA ILE A 752 -28.67 7.67 12.52
C ILE A 752 -27.20 7.36 12.24
N GLN A 753 -26.76 7.61 11.02
CA GLN A 753 -25.36 7.41 10.62
C GLN A 753 -24.46 8.57 11.06
N CYS A 754 -23.15 8.33 11.05
CA CYS A 754 -22.12 9.35 11.28
C CYS A 754 -22.22 10.05 12.65
N VAL A 755 -22.81 9.41 13.66
CA VAL A 755 -22.82 9.94 15.03
C VAL A 755 -21.40 9.88 15.59
N GLY A 756 -20.82 11.04 15.90
CA GLY A 756 -19.42 11.14 16.34
C GLY A 756 -18.38 10.97 15.22
N SER A 757 -18.75 10.89 13.94
CA SER A 757 -17.79 10.73 12.82
C SER A 757 -18.02 11.74 11.72
N ARG A 758 -16.97 12.05 10.95
CA ARG A 758 -17.01 13.06 9.88
C ARG A 758 -17.50 14.40 10.43
N ASN A 759 -16.92 14.81 11.55
CA ASN A 759 -17.16 16.09 12.24
C ASN A 759 -15.81 16.70 12.65
N GLU A 760 -15.83 17.86 13.31
CA GLU A 760 -14.59 18.55 13.70
C GLU A 760 -13.70 17.75 14.65
N LYS A 761 -14.30 16.99 15.59
CA LYS A 761 -13.58 16.17 16.57
C LYS A 761 -12.94 14.93 15.94
N HIS A 762 -13.70 14.29 15.05
CA HIS A 762 -13.35 13.04 14.38
C HIS A 762 -13.63 13.21 12.88
N PRO A 763 -12.71 13.83 12.11
CA PRO A 763 -12.94 14.19 10.71
C PRO A 763 -13.04 12.98 9.77
N SER A 764 -12.51 11.84 10.19
CA SER A 764 -12.46 10.62 9.40
C SER A 764 -13.74 9.75 9.55
N CYS A 765 -14.07 8.98 8.52
CA CYS A 765 -15.09 7.94 8.60
C CYS A 765 -14.65 6.72 9.42
N SER A 766 -15.54 6.21 10.26
CA SER A 766 -15.30 4.98 11.04
C SER A 766 -15.45 3.66 10.27
N ARG A 767 -15.63 3.71 8.94
CA ARG A 767 -15.59 2.59 7.98
C ARG A 767 -16.65 1.49 8.13
N THR A 768 -17.02 1.08 9.34
CA THR A 768 -17.88 -0.09 9.63
C THR A 768 -19.35 0.27 9.83
N CYS A 769 -19.65 1.49 10.29
CA CYS A 769 -20.97 1.91 10.77
C CYS A 769 -22.11 1.75 9.74
N CYS A 770 -21.87 1.98 8.45
CA CYS A 770 -22.89 1.78 7.40
C CYS A 770 -23.22 0.29 7.21
N ALA A 771 -22.21 -0.58 7.22
CA ALA A 771 -22.41 -2.01 7.05
C ALA A 771 -23.12 -2.61 8.29
N THR A 772 -22.75 -2.17 9.49
CA THR A 772 -23.42 -2.61 10.73
C THR A 772 -24.89 -2.20 10.75
N ALA A 773 -25.23 -0.97 10.33
CA ALA A 773 -26.61 -0.52 10.25
C ALA A 773 -27.44 -1.37 9.27
N VAL A 774 -26.91 -1.64 8.07
CA VAL A 774 -27.56 -2.52 7.09
C VAL A 774 -27.72 -3.94 7.64
N LYS A 775 -26.69 -4.49 8.28
CA LYS A 775 -26.71 -5.81 8.92
C LYS A 775 -27.85 -5.92 9.95
N ASN A 776 -27.91 -4.99 10.89
CA ASN A 776 -28.89 -5.01 11.97
C ASN A 776 -30.30 -4.72 11.46
N ALA A 777 -30.46 -3.83 10.46
CA ALA A 777 -31.75 -3.56 9.83
C ALA A 777 -32.31 -4.79 9.11
N LEU A 778 -31.49 -5.55 8.38
CA LEU A 778 -31.88 -6.82 7.75
C LEU A 778 -32.27 -7.87 8.80
N LYS A 779 -31.56 -7.93 9.93
CA LYS A 779 -31.93 -8.84 11.04
C LYS A 779 -33.28 -8.46 11.63
N LEU A 780 -33.55 -7.18 11.85
CA LEU A 780 -34.85 -6.67 12.32
C LEU A 780 -35.98 -6.99 11.33
N LYS A 781 -35.75 -6.80 10.02
CA LYS A 781 -36.72 -7.19 8.97
C LYS A 781 -37.02 -8.69 8.96
N LYS A 782 -36.05 -9.55 9.25
CA LYS A 782 -36.28 -10.99 9.42
C LYS A 782 -37.17 -11.32 10.62
N LEU A 783 -37.08 -10.55 11.71
CA LEU A 783 -37.91 -10.73 12.90
C LEU A 783 -39.33 -10.19 12.70
N ASN A 784 -39.45 -9.01 12.09
CA ASN A 784 -40.73 -8.40 11.75
C ASN A 784 -40.66 -7.76 10.34
N PRO A 785 -41.16 -8.44 9.30
CA PRO A 785 -41.14 -7.93 7.93
C PRO A 785 -41.92 -6.61 7.74
N ALA A 786 -42.94 -6.38 8.57
CA ALA A 786 -43.77 -5.18 8.54
C ALA A 786 -43.16 -3.98 9.28
N MET A 787 -42.04 -4.16 9.98
CA MET A 787 -41.36 -3.08 10.70
C MET A 787 -40.92 -1.97 9.74
N ASN A 788 -41.25 -0.72 10.06
CA ASN A 788 -40.73 0.44 9.34
C ASN A 788 -39.33 0.75 9.86
N ILE A 789 -38.34 0.69 8.97
CA ILE A 789 -36.95 0.99 9.31
C ILE A 789 -36.46 2.10 8.40
N ARG A 790 -35.94 3.18 9.00
CA ARG A 790 -35.34 4.32 8.29
C ARG A 790 -33.89 4.47 8.72
N ILE A 791 -32.99 4.62 7.75
CA ILE A 791 -31.57 4.89 7.98
C ILE A 791 -31.27 6.30 7.47
N LEU A 792 -30.99 7.23 8.39
CA LEU A 792 -30.62 8.62 8.09
C LEU A 792 -29.11 8.68 7.82
N TYR A 793 -28.71 9.15 6.64
CA TYR A 793 -27.32 9.06 6.19
C TYR A 793 -26.84 10.30 5.43
N ARG A 794 -25.51 10.47 5.32
CA ARG A 794 -24.87 11.46 4.44
C ARG A 794 -24.42 10.83 3.13
N ASP A 795 -23.65 9.75 3.24
CA ASP A 795 -23.23 8.85 2.16
C ASP A 795 -23.31 7.40 2.63
N VAL A 796 -23.87 6.49 1.82
CA VAL A 796 -23.83 5.05 2.15
C VAL A 796 -22.51 4.44 1.68
N ARG A 797 -21.67 4.05 2.64
CA ARG A 797 -20.31 3.54 2.39
C ARG A 797 -20.20 2.02 2.52
N THR A 798 -21.12 1.28 1.91
CA THR A 798 -21.08 -0.18 1.75
C THR A 798 -20.23 -0.61 0.55
N TYR A 799 -18.91 -0.53 0.66
CA TYR A 799 -17.96 -0.82 -0.44
C TYR A 799 -17.81 -2.32 -0.73
N GLY A 800 -17.17 -2.67 -1.85
CA GLY A 800 -17.02 -4.07 -2.28
C GLY A 800 -18.37 -4.78 -2.42
N PHE A 801 -18.41 -6.02 -1.93
CA PHE A 801 -19.63 -6.85 -1.93
C PHE A 801 -20.65 -6.44 -0.86
N LEU A 802 -20.32 -5.53 0.06
CA LEU A 802 -21.29 -4.99 1.03
C LEU A 802 -22.44 -4.24 0.33
N GLU A 803 -22.21 -3.75 -0.88
CA GLU A 803 -23.23 -3.09 -1.70
C GLU A 803 -24.42 -3.99 -2.04
N THR A 804 -24.18 -5.30 -2.17
CA THR A 804 -25.24 -6.27 -2.42
C THR A 804 -26.23 -6.30 -1.25
N TYR A 805 -25.75 -6.22 -0.01
CA TYR A 805 -26.61 -6.16 1.18
C TYR A 805 -27.34 -4.82 1.29
N TYR A 806 -26.73 -3.72 0.88
CA TYR A 806 -27.42 -2.44 0.76
C TYR A 806 -28.57 -2.51 -0.26
N THR A 807 -28.33 -3.15 -1.41
CA THR A 807 -29.35 -3.41 -2.43
C THR A 807 -30.47 -4.30 -1.88
N GLN A 808 -30.12 -5.35 -1.14
CA GLN A 808 -31.09 -6.22 -0.46
C GLN A 808 -31.94 -5.44 0.54
N ALA A 809 -31.33 -4.63 1.41
CA ALA A 809 -32.03 -3.84 2.41
C ALA A 809 -33.09 -2.92 1.79
N ARG A 810 -32.75 -2.26 0.68
CA ARG A 810 -33.71 -1.44 -0.08
C ARG A 810 -34.87 -2.27 -0.65
N ARG A 811 -34.60 -3.48 -1.14
CA ARG A 811 -35.64 -4.39 -1.66
C ARG A 811 -36.58 -4.90 -0.56
N GLU A 812 -36.06 -5.07 0.66
CA GLU A 812 -36.86 -5.45 1.84
C GLU A 812 -37.64 -4.26 2.44
N GLY A 813 -37.60 -3.08 1.80
CA GLY A 813 -38.38 -1.91 2.21
C GLY A 813 -37.74 -1.10 3.35
N ILE A 814 -36.44 -1.25 3.60
CA ILE A 814 -35.71 -0.32 4.47
C ILE A 814 -35.49 0.99 3.70
N ILE A 815 -35.91 2.10 4.31
CA ILE A 815 -35.87 3.43 3.69
C ILE A 815 -34.56 4.11 4.07
N PHE A 816 -33.89 4.71 3.10
CA PHE A 816 -32.66 5.47 3.33
C PHE A 816 -32.95 6.94 3.05
N VAL A 817 -32.75 7.79 4.04
CA VAL A 817 -33.03 9.23 3.95
C VAL A 817 -31.72 10.00 4.07
N ARG A 818 -31.45 10.84 3.09
CA ARG A 818 -30.25 11.69 3.10
C ARG A 818 -30.48 12.91 3.98
N TYR A 819 -29.49 13.26 4.81
CA TYR A 819 -29.44 14.54 5.53
C TYR A 819 -28.09 15.24 5.30
N ASP A 820 -28.08 16.56 5.43
CA ASP A 820 -26.86 17.38 5.33
C ASP A 820 -26.29 17.65 6.73
N PRO A 821 -24.96 17.70 6.92
CA PRO A 821 -24.34 17.93 8.23
C PRO A 821 -24.89 19.15 8.98
N GLU A 822 -25.13 20.24 8.26
CA GLU A 822 -25.64 21.53 8.75
C GLU A 822 -27.09 21.43 9.26
N GLU A 823 -27.82 20.42 8.81
CA GLU A 823 -29.22 20.13 9.15
C GLU A 823 -29.34 18.71 9.73
N SER A 824 -28.50 18.43 10.73
CA SER A 824 -28.47 17.13 11.39
C SER A 824 -29.82 16.81 12.07
N PRO A 825 -30.24 15.52 12.14
CA PRO A 825 -31.49 15.14 12.78
C PRO A 825 -31.56 15.59 14.24
N GLU A 826 -32.75 15.97 14.69
CA GLU A 826 -33.01 16.37 16.08
C GLU A 826 -33.84 15.30 16.79
N VAL A 827 -33.43 14.92 18.00
CA VAL A 827 -34.19 13.99 18.86
C VAL A 827 -34.64 14.73 20.11
N LYS A 828 -35.93 14.66 20.40
CA LYS A 828 -36.58 15.29 21.55
C LYS A 828 -37.53 14.30 22.21
N LYS A 829 -37.84 14.54 23.48
CA LYS A 829 -38.82 13.78 24.24
C LYS A 829 -39.99 14.69 24.62
N GLU A 830 -41.20 14.31 24.23
CA GLU A 830 -42.44 14.97 24.63
C GLU A 830 -43.28 14.00 25.46
N GLY A 831 -43.25 14.18 26.80
CA GLY A 831 -43.82 13.23 27.74
C GLY A 831 -43.15 11.86 27.62
N GLU A 832 -43.92 10.81 27.34
CA GLU A 832 -43.41 9.46 27.12
C GLU A 832 -43.02 9.17 25.66
N THR A 833 -43.25 10.10 24.74
CA THR A 833 -43.04 9.89 23.29
C THR A 833 -41.68 10.42 22.84
N LEU A 834 -40.91 9.60 22.13
CA LEU A 834 -39.73 10.07 21.39
C LEU A 834 -40.16 10.71 20.06
N LEU A 835 -39.61 11.88 19.78
CA LEU A 835 -39.77 12.58 18.52
C LEU A 835 -38.41 12.70 17.83
N LEU A 836 -38.35 12.30 16.58
CA LEU A 836 -37.18 12.49 15.74
C LEU A 836 -37.58 13.35 14.54
N SER A 837 -36.93 14.50 14.37
CA SER A 837 -37.18 15.42 13.25
C SER A 837 -35.95 15.54 12.33
N PHE A 838 -36.19 15.62 11.02
CA PHE A 838 -35.15 15.84 10.00
C PHE A 838 -35.78 16.47 8.75
N GLU A 839 -34.94 17.07 7.90
CA GLU A 839 -35.37 17.53 6.57
C GLU A 839 -35.19 16.41 5.53
N ASP A 840 -36.27 16.04 4.84
CA ASP A 840 -36.18 15.08 3.74
C ASP A 840 -35.80 15.82 2.46
N LYS A 841 -34.63 15.51 1.89
CA LYS A 841 -34.11 16.20 0.70
C LYS A 841 -34.84 15.88 -0.60
N ILE A 842 -35.61 14.79 -0.64
CA ILE A 842 -36.41 14.41 -1.81
C ILE A 842 -37.77 15.10 -1.74
N LEU A 843 -38.43 15.05 -0.58
CA LEU A 843 -39.73 15.68 -0.37
C LEU A 843 -39.63 17.20 -0.16
N LYS A 844 -38.47 17.69 0.27
CA LYS A 844 -38.20 19.09 0.68
C LYS A 844 -39.12 19.57 1.81
N GLU A 845 -39.38 18.67 2.75
CA GLU A 845 -40.22 18.93 3.91
C GLU A 845 -39.53 18.48 5.19
N ARG A 846 -39.78 19.21 6.28
CA ARG A 846 -39.35 18.81 7.61
C ARG A 846 -40.30 17.73 8.12
N MET A 847 -39.76 16.52 8.27
CA MET A 847 -40.49 15.36 8.78
C MET A 847 -40.28 15.24 10.29
N THR A 848 -41.32 14.76 10.99
CA THR A 848 -41.23 14.35 12.40
C THR A 848 -41.82 12.96 12.55
N LEU A 849 -41.01 12.05 13.09
CA LEU A 849 -41.37 10.66 13.34
C LEU A 849 -41.49 10.39 14.84
N LYS A 850 -42.26 9.34 15.18
CA LYS A 850 -42.43 8.82 16.54
C LYS A 850 -41.82 7.42 16.64
N PRO A 851 -40.48 7.30 16.69
CA PRO A 851 -39.83 6.00 16.70
C PRO A 851 -40.05 5.26 18.02
N ASP A 852 -40.22 3.94 17.93
CA ASP A 852 -40.15 3.04 19.09
C ASP A 852 -38.70 2.86 19.57
N LEU A 853 -37.74 2.97 18.63
CA LEU A 853 -36.32 2.83 18.89
C LEU A 853 -35.49 3.75 17.98
N ILE A 854 -34.49 4.41 18.57
CA ILE A 854 -33.47 5.18 17.86
C ILE A 854 -32.13 4.48 18.04
N VAL A 855 -31.42 4.26 16.94
CA VAL A 855 -30.15 3.53 16.93
C VAL A 855 -29.05 4.43 16.38
N LEU A 856 -28.05 4.71 17.19
CA LEU A 856 -26.92 5.57 16.85
C LEU A 856 -25.78 4.73 16.29
N SER A 857 -25.38 5.01 15.06
CA SER A 857 -24.22 4.38 14.44
C SER A 857 -22.96 5.17 14.82
N SER A 858 -22.54 4.97 16.06
CA SER A 858 -21.45 5.67 16.73
C SER A 858 -20.09 5.48 16.08
N ALA A 859 -19.19 6.44 16.33
CA ALA A 859 -17.83 6.42 15.84
C ALA A 859 -17.00 5.30 16.46
N SER A 860 -16.03 4.82 15.69
CA SER A 860 -14.92 4.04 16.21
C SER A 860 -13.70 4.94 16.38
N ILE A 861 -13.26 5.09 17.63
CA ILE A 861 -12.18 5.99 18.06
C ILE A 861 -10.99 5.17 18.57
N PRO A 862 -9.75 5.70 18.53
CA PRO A 862 -8.60 4.96 19.03
C PRO A 862 -8.67 4.86 20.56
N ARG A 863 -8.18 3.74 21.11
CA ARG A 863 -7.96 3.64 22.56
C ARG A 863 -6.85 4.60 23.01
N GLU A 864 -6.86 4.97 24.29
CA GLU A 864 -5.77 5.76 24.88
C GLU A 864 -4.47 4.96 24.86
N ASN A 865 -3.57 5.35 23.96
CA ASN A 865 -2.30 4.69 23.67
C ASN A 865 -1.12 5.68 23.70
N LYS A 866 -1.29 6.91 24.19
CA LYS A 866 -0.24 7.94 24.17
C LYS A 866 1.02 7.49 24.90
N GLU A 867 0.87 6.95 26.11
CA GLU A 867 2.00 6.46 26.91
C GLU A 867 2.70 5.28 26.23
N LEU A 868 1.93 4.30 25.74
CA LEU A 868 2.46 3.16 24.99
C LEU A 868 3.21 3.59 23.72
N ALA A 869 2.67 4.54 22.96
CA ALA A 869 3.29 5.07 21.76
C ALA A 869 4.60 5.80 22.07
N ASN A 870 4.65 6.55 23.18
CA ASN A 870 5.86 7.25 23.64
C ASN A 870 6.94 6.24 24.08
N LEU A 871 6.58 5.21 24.84
CA LEU A 871 7.49 4.14 25.27
C LEU A 871 8.12 3.43 24.07
N LEU A 872 7.28 3.04 23.10
CA LEU A 872 7.71 2.34 21.88
C LEU A 872 8.31 3.26 20.82
N LYS A 873 8.27 4.59 21.04
CA LYS A 873 8.75 5.64 20.12
C LYS A 873 8.12 5.51 18.72
N VAL A 874 6.80 5.27 18.69
CA VAL A 874 6.02 5.14 17.44
C VAL A 874 5.06 6.33 17.27
N PRO A 875 4.90 6.85 16.03
CA PRO A 875 4.05 8.01 15.78
C PRO A 875 2.55 7.65 15.81
N ARG A 876 1.74 8.67 16.09
CA ARG A 876 0.27 8.63 15.99
C ARG A 876 -0.24 9.70 15.05
N THR A 877 -1.41 9.48 14.45
CA THR A 877 -2.13 10.50 13.68
C THR A 877 -2.68 11.58 14.61
N ALA A 878 -3.18 12.68 14.05
CA ALA A 878 -3.82 13.74 14.82
C ALA A 878 -5.04 13.22 15.61
N GLU A 879 -5.74 12.21 15.07
CA GLU A 879 -6.88 11.56 15.73
C GLU A 879 -6.47 10.55 16.82
N GLY A 880 -5.18 10.19 16.92
CA GLY A 880 -4.67 9.30 17.96
C GLY A 880 -4.48 7.83 17.56
N PHE A 881 -4.83 7.43 16.34
CA PHE A 881 -4.48 6.10 15.81
C PHE A 881 -2.98 5.99 15.53
N PHE A 882 -2.42 4.78 15.50
CA PHE A 882 -1.02 4.59 15.12
C PHE A 882 -0.76 4.96 13.66
N LEU A 883 0.35 5.63 13.38
CA LEU A 883 0.77 6.03 12.04
C LEU A 883 1.79 5.04 11.47
N GLU A 884 1.44 4.41 10.36
CA GLU A 884 2.31 3.51 9.60
C GLU A 884 3.48 4.24 8.93
N ALA A 885 4.50 3.49 8.50
CA ALA A 885 5.68 4.01 7.80
C ALA A 885 5.33 4.66 6.46
N HIS A 886 4.43 4.03 5.70
CA HIS A 886 3.96 4.55 4.42
C HIS A 886 2.63 3.90 4.01
N MET A 887 1.59 4.71 3.74
CA MET A 887 0.23 4.24 3.46
C MET A 887 0.14 3.18 2.35
N LYS A 888 0.94 3.31 1.29
CA LYS A 888 0.98 2.38 0.15
C LYS A 888 1.97 1.22 0.28
N LEU A 889 3.22 1.50 0.67
CA LEU A 889 4.29 0.50 0.60
C LEU A 889 4.39 -0.39 1.81
N ARG A 890 4.16 0.20 2.99
CA ARG A 890 4.40 -0.40 4.30
C ARG A 890 3.21 -0.08 5.21
N PRO A 891 2.00 -0.58 4.89
CA PRO A 891 0.76 -0.24 5.61
C PRO A 891 0.67 -0.86 7.01
N VAL A 892 1.62 -1.73 7.39
CA VAL A 892 1.65 -2.42 8.69
C VAL A 892 2.96 -2.20 9.46
N ASP A 893 3.97 -1.58 8.85
CA ASP A 893 5.25 -1.30 9.50
C ASP A 893 5.19 0.08 10.15
N PHE A 894 5.96 0.29 11.22
CA PHE A 894 6.36 1.64 11.64
C PHE A 894 7.65 2.09 10.95
N ALA A 895 7.96 3.39 11.03
CA ALA A 895 9.27 3.89 10.60
C ALA A 895 10.42 3.30 11.43
N SER A 896 10.14 2.96 12.70
CA SER A 896 11.01 2.17 13.56
C SER A 896 10.92 0.70 13.16
N ASP A 897 12.02 0.16 12.62
CA ASP A 897 12.07 -1.24 12.18
C ASP A 897 11.86 -2.23 13.33
N GLY A 898 11.22 -3.36 13.03
CA GLY A 898 10.92 -4.41 14.01
C GLY A 898 9.66 -4.18 14.85
N ILE A 899 8.97 -3.06 14.64
CA ILE A 899 7.68 -2.77 15.27
C ILE A 899 6.61 -2.66 14.17
N TYR A 900 5.46 -3.30 14.39
CA TYR A 900 4.35 -3.40 13.42
C TYR A 900 3.01 -3.06 14.07
N VAL A 901 2.00 -2.75 13.25
CA VAL A 901 0.62 -2.47 13.71
C VAL A 901 -0.38 -3.36 12.97
N ALA A 902 -1.41 -3.84 13.68
CA ALA A 902 -2.46 -4.67 13.13
C ALA A 902 -3.86 -4.33 13.69
N GLY A 903 -4.89 -4.54 12.87
CA GLY A 903 -6.30 -4.38 13.23
C GLY A 903 -6.69 -2.93 13.47
N SER A 904 -7.73 -2.74 14.30
CA SER A 904 -8.31 -1.41 14.52
C SER A 904 -7.41 -0.42 15.26
N ALA A 905 -6.27 -0.85 15.79
CA ALA A 905 -5.24 0.04 16.33
C ALA A 905 -4.64 0.97 15.24
N HIS A 906 -4.65 0.51 13.98
CA HIS A 906 -4.17 1.26 12.83
C HIS A 906 -5.17 2.31 12.33
N ALA A 907 -6.44 1.92 12.27
CA ALA A 907 -7.62 2.69 11.88
C ALA A 907 -8.84 1.75 11.95
N PRO A 908 -10.10 2.24 11.99
CA PRO A 908 -11.29 1.38 11.97
C PRO A 908 -11.30 0.40 10.79
N LYS A 909 -11.65 -0.87 11.03
CA LYS A 909 -11.61 -1.99 10.06
C LYS A 909 -12.69 -3.04 10.33
N LEU A 910 -13.05 -3.79 9.29
CA LEU A 910 -13.85 -5.01 9.40
C LEU A 910 -13.05 -6.16 10.03
N ILE A 911 -13.73 -7.23 10.43
CA ILE A 911 -13.10 -8.42 11.02
C ILE A 911 -12.12 -9.06 10.02
N SER A 912 -12.57 -9.31 8.78
CA SER A 912 -11.74 -9.90 7.71
C SER A 912 -10.50 -9.06 7.36
N GLU A 913 -10.64 -7.74 7.38
CA GLU A 913 -9.55 -6.79 7.17
C GLU A 913 -8.55 -6.82 8.33
N SER A 914 -9.04 -6.93 9.57
CA SER A 914 -8.20 -7.02 10.77
C SER A 914 -7.41 -8.33 10.80
N ILE A 915 -8.04 -9.45 10.42
CA ILE A 915 -7.38 -10.76 10.26
C ILE A 915 -6.30 -10.66 9.17
N SER A 916 -6.65 -10.15 7.99
CA SER A 916 -5.69 -10.01 6.88
C SER A 916 -4.48 -9.13 7.26
N GLN A 917 -4.71 -8.04 8.00
CA GLN A 917 -3.64 -7.15 8.46
C GLN A 917 -2.78 -7.78 9.57
N ALA A 918 -3.36 -8.65 10.41
CA ALA A 918 -2.60 -9.42 11.41
C ALA A 918 -1.63 -10.38 10.72
N TYR A 919 -2.09 -11.15 9.73
CA TYR A 919 -1.21 -11.99 8.91
C TYR A 919 -0.12 -11.15 8.21
N ALA A 920 -0.47 -9.96 7.73
CA ALA A 920 0.48 -9.06 7.10
C ALA A 920 1.60 -8.64 8.07
N ALA A 921 1.25 -8.23 9.30
CA ALA A 921 2.22 -7.89 10.33
C ALA A 921 3.12 -9.09 10.67
N VAL A 922 2.57 -10.31 10.69
CA VAL A 922 3.33 -11.55 10.88
C VAL A 922 4.30 -11.80 9.74
N ALA A 923 3.89 -11.69 8.47
CA ALA A 923 4.80 -11.87 7.33
C ALA A 923 5.98 -10.90 7.40
N ARG A 924 5.71 -9.62 7.72
CA ARG A 924 6.75 -8.60 7.87
C ARG A 924 7.66 -8.90 9.07
N ALA A 925 7.10 -9.33 10.21
CA ALA A 925 7.87 -9.77 11.37
C ALA A 925 8.78 -10.98 11.06
N CYS A 926 8.29 -11.94 10.27
CA CYS A 926 9.06 -13.12 9.87
C CYS A 926 10.27 -12.78 9.01
N THR A 927 10.28 -11.67 8.27
CA THR A 927 11.49 -11.21 7.53
C THR A 927 12.67 -10.85 8.45
N ILE A 928 12.40 -10.67 9.75
CA ILE A 928 13.39 -10.46 10.81
C ILE A 928 13.62 -11.76 11.59
N LEU A 929 12.56 -12.38 12.11
CA LEU A 929 12.67 -13.55 12.99
C LEU A 929 13.26 -14.78 12.30
N SER A 930 13.16 -14.90 10.97
CA SER A 930 13.76 -16.00 10.22
C SER A 930 15.27 -15.90 10.08
N LYS A 931 15.88 -14.75 10.40
CA LYS A 931 17.32 -14.53 10.28
C LYS A 931 18.05 -15.05 11.52
N GLU A 932 19.31 -15.43 11.36
CA GLU A 932 20.19 -15.81 12.49
C GLU A 932 20.78 -14.55 13.14
N ASN A 933 21.37 -13.70 12.31
CA ASN A 933 21.99 -12.44 12.71
C ASN A 933 21.42 -11.28 11.89
N LEU A 934 21.51 -10.07 12.45
CA LEU A 934 21.28 -8.80 11.75
C LEU A 934 22.51 -7.92 11.82
N LEU A 935 22.72 -7.16 10.76
CA LEU A 935 23.72 -6.09 10.75
C LEU A 935 23.16 -4.86 11.49
N VAL A 936 23.90 -4.41 12.50
CA VAL A 936 23.62 -3.22 13.31
C VAL A 936 24.87 -2.34 13.35
N GLY A 937 24.70 -1.02 13.34
CA GLY A 937 25.80 -0.06 13.46
C GLY A 937 25.94 0.86 12.26
N GLY A 938 27.19 1.21 11.93
CA GLY A 938 27.52 2.22 10.92
C GLY A 938 27.34 3.65 11.44
N ILE A 939 26.10 4.10 11.58
CA ILE A 939 25.75 5.47 12.02
C ILE A 939 25.64 5.50 13.55
N VAL A 940 26.78 5.48 14.22
CA VAL A 940 26.89 5.46 15.69
C VAL A 940 27.78 6.60 16.19
N ALA A 941 27.59 7.01 17.44
CA ALA A 941 28.46 7.97 18.08
C ALA A 941 29.76 7.29 18.54
N VAL A 942 30.90 7.89 18.22
CA VAL A 942 32.24 7.42 18.57
C VAL A 942 32.97 8.51 19.36
N VAL A 943 33.67 8.12 20.42
CA VAL A 943 34.42 9.03 21.29
C VAL A 943 35.90 9.01 20.91
N ASP A 944 36.48 10.19 20.75
CA ASP A 944 37.92 10.42 20.74
C ASP A 944 38.39 10.57 22.19
N GLY A 945 39.00 9.51 22.72
CA GLY A 945 39.46 9.43 24.11
C GLY A 945 40.44 10.52 24.49
N GLU A 946 41.34 10.91 23.58
CA GLU A 946 42.37 11.94 23.82
C GLU A 946 41.77 13.33 24.04
N ARG A 947 40.58 13.59 23.49
CA ARG A 947 39.84 14.84 23.67
C ARG A 947 38.83 14.78 24.80
N CYS A 948 38.58 13.60 25.36
CA CYS A 948 37.53 13.39 26.34
C CYS A 948 37.94 13.89 27.72
N ALA A 949 37.27 14.93 28.22
CA ALA A 949 37.50 15.45 29.57
C ALA A 949 36.62 14.77 30.64
N ALA A 950 35.99 13.63 30.34
CA ALA A 950 35.11 12.90 31.26
C ALA A 950 34.00 13.73 31.93
N CYS A 951 33.52 14.80 31.29
CA CYS A 951 32.59 15.77 31.90
C CYS A 951 31.18 15.24 32.19
N LEU A 952 30.91 13.99 31.81
CA LEU A 952 29.64 13.24 31.96
C LEU A 952 28.44 13.84 31.23
N THR A 953 28.62 14.86 30.39
CA THR A 953 27.50 15.43 29.62
C THR A 953 26.87 14.39 28.70
N CYS A 954 27.68 13.62 27.97
CA CYS A 954 27.19 12.55 27.09
C CYS A 954 26.35 11.49 27.83
N VAL A 955 26.75 11.13 29.06
CA VAL A 955 26.04 10.18 29.92
C VAL A 955 24.66 10.73 30.29
N ARG A 956 24.58 12.00 30.69
CA ARG A 956 23.32 12.64 31.12
C ARG A 956 22.32 12.89 29.99
N VAL A 957 22.80 13.21 28.78
CA VAL A 957 21.93 13.63 27.67
C VAL A 957 21.48 12.48 26.78
N CYS A 958 22.07 11.29 26.90
CA CYS A 958 21.68 10.15 26.08
C CYS A 958 20.32 9.61 26.53
N PRO A 959 19.26 9.64 25.68
CA PRO A 959 17.94 9.14 26.05
C PRO A 959 17.84 7.60 26.06
N TYR A 960 18.99 6.92 25.97
CA TYR A 960 19.13 5.47 25.93
C TYR A 960 20.18 4.98 26.94
N GLU A 961 20.78 5.88 27.72
CA GLU A 961 21.77 5.55 28.76
C GLU A 961 22.95 4.70 28.24
N VAL A 962 23.36 4.95 26.99
CA VAL A 962 24.42 4.17 26.33
C VAL A 962 25.84 4.60 26.74
N PRO A 963 26.17 5.91 26.81
CA PRO A 963 27.51 6.33 27.17
C PRO A 963 27.81 6.01 28.64
N VAL A 964 28.95 5.38 28.89
CA VAL A 964 29.49 5.10 30.23
C VAL A 964 30.91 5.64 30.34
N VAL A 965 31.45 5.77 31.56
CA VAL A 965 32.87 6.06 31.73
C VAL A 965 33.62 4.75 31.88
N ASN A 966 34.62 4.53 31.03
CA ASN A 966 35.44 3.33 31.06
C ASN A 966 36.53 3.40 32.13
N VAL A 967 37.32 2.33 32.23
CA VAL A 967 38.41 2.22 33.23
C VAL A 967 39.56 3.22 33.02
N HIS A 968 39.65 3.84 31.85
CA HIS A 968 40.65 4.86 31.51
C HIS A 968 40.18 6.28 31.85
N GLY A 969 38.96 6.44 32.38
CA GLY A 969 38.39 7.75 32.69
C GLY A 969 37.85 8.46 31.45
N GLU A 970 37.63 7.77 30.35
CA GLU A 970 37.07 8.31 29.11
C GLU A 970 35.61 7.88 28.94
N ALA A 971 34.82 8.66 28.21
CA ALA A 971 33.49 8.21 27.81
C ALA A 971 33.61 7.10 26.74
N GLU A 972 32.85 6.04 26.91
CA GLU A 972 32.73 4.92 25.98
C GLU A 972 31.28 4.78 25.55
N ILE A 973 31.05 4.55 24.26
CA ILE A 973 29.71 4.38 23.68
C ILE A 973 29.65 3.01 23.01
N ASP A 974 28.80 2.13 23.56
CA ASP A 974 28.53 0.82 22.98
C ASP A 974 27.82 0.98 21.63
N ILE A 975 28.52 0.61 20.55
CA ILE A 975 28.04 0.76 19.17
C ILE A 975 26.80 -0.10 18.87
N ILE A 976 26.58 -1.19 19.60
CA ILE A 976 25.41 -2.06 19.42
C ILE A 976 24.16 -1.41 20.02
N LYS A 977 24.33 -0.69 21.13
CA LYS A 977 23.23 -0.02 21.83
C LYS A 977 22.95 1.37 21.28
N CYS A 978 23.95 2.03 20.70
CA CYS A 978 23.82 3.38 20.15
C CYS A 978 22.77 3.43 19.02
N LYS A 979 21.85 4.40 19.12
CA LYS A 979 20.79 4.63 18.11
C LYS A 979 21.14 5.65 17.05
N GLY A 980 22.35 6.21 17.09
CA GLY A 980 22.78 7.22 16.14
C GLY A 980 21.99 8.53 16.19
N CYS A 981 21.38 8.90 17.33
CA CYS A 981 20.55 10.12 17.42
C CYS A 981 21.37 11.42 17.41
N GLY A 982 22.68 11.36 17.68
CA GLY A 982 23.58 12.52 17.64
C GLY A 982 23.55 13.45 18.86
N THR A 983 22.65 13.24 19.82
CA THR A 983 22.50 14.13 21.00
C THR A 983 23.80 14.30 21.78
N CYS A 984 24.50 13.19 22.09
CA CYS A 984 25.76 13.26 22.82
C CYS A 984 26.90 13.90 22.02
N ALA A 985 26.89 13.80 20.68
CA ALA A 985 27.85 14.47 19.81
C ALA A 985 27.62 15.98 19.80
N ALA A 986 26.37 16.40 19.65
CA ALA A 986 25.98 17.81 19.64
C ALA A 986 26.27 18.53 20.98
N GLU A 987 26.07 17.84 22.09
CA GLU A 987 26.25 18.39 23.45
C GLU A 987 27.68 18.26 23.99
N CYS A 988 28.60 17.62 23.27
CA CYS A 988 29.97 17.42 23.75
C CYS A 988 30.75 18.75 23.73
N PRO A 989 31.08 19.35 24.89
CA PRO A 989 31.74 20.66 24.91
C PRO A 989 33.16 20.60 24.34
N ALA A 990 33.83 19.46 24.50
CA ALA A 990 35.17 19.23 23.99
C ALA A 990 35.19 18.84 22.49
N ARG A 991 34.02 18.68 21.85
CA ARG A 991 33.89 18.11 20.49
C ARG A 991 34.67 16.79 20.34
N ALA A 992 34.67 15.99 21.41
CA ALA A 992 35.33 14.70 21.50
C ALA A 992 34.45 13.54 21.01
N ILE A 993 33.22 13.82 20.56
CA ILE A 993 32.27 12.80 20.13
C ILE A 993 31.77 13.17 18.75
N ASP A 994 31.92 12.27 17.78
CA ASP A 994 31.37 12.41 16.44
C ASP A 994 30.27 11.38 16.20
N LEU A 995 29.17 11.80 15.57
CA LEU A 995 28.20 10.89 14.99
C LEU A 995 28.69 10.46 13.61
N MET A 996 29.06 9.19 13.43
CA MET A 996 29.53 8.69 12.14
C MET A 996 28.46 8.89 11.06
N HIS A 997 28.89 9.29 9.86
CA HIS A 997 28.05 9.73 8.73
C HIS A 997 27.38 11.12 8.89
N PHE A 998 27.46 11.74 10.07
CA PHE A 998 27.00 13.09 10.38
C PHE A 998 28.00 13.83 11.28
N THR A 999 29.30 13.70 10.98
CA THR A 999 30.37 14.30 11.77
C THR A 999 30.28 15.82 11.75
N THR A 1000 30.91 16.49 12.73
CA THR A 1000 30.92 17.96 12.78
C THR A 1000 31.46 18.56 11.47
N GLY A 1001 32.56 18.01 10.94
CA GLY A 1001 33.14 18.45 9.67
C GLY A 1001 32.21 18.24 8.46
N GLN A 1002 31.45 17.14 8.43
CA GLN A 1002 30.43 16.90 7.40
C GLN A 1002 29.33 17.97 7.43
N LEU A 1003 28.79 18.27 8.61
CA LEU A 1003 27.75 19.29 8.78
C LEU A 1003 28.27 20.70 8.45
N GLU A 1004 29.46 21.06 8.92
CA GLU A 1004 30.12 22.32 8.59
C GLU A 1004 30.37 22.46 7.08
N ALA A 1005 30.80 21.39 6.39
CA ALA A 1005 30.98 21.39 4.94
C ALA A 1005 29.65 21.61 4.18
N LYS A 1006 28.54 20.99 4.64
CA LYS A 1006 27.22 21.22 4.05
C LYS A 1006 26.76 22.67 4.23
N VAL A 1007 26.91 23.23 5.43
CA VAL A 1007 26.51 24.61 5.72
C VAL A 1007 27.39 25.59 4.95
N GLY A 1008 28.72 25.39 4.93
CA GLY A 1008 29.66 26.19 4.17
C GLY A 1008 29.33 26.22 2.67
N ALA A 1009 29.01 25.05 2.09
CA ALA A 1009 28.59 24.95 0.70
C ALA A 1009 27.29 25.74 0.39
N LEU A 1010 26.39 25.88 1.36
CA LEU A 1010 25.16 26.66 1.21
C LEU A 1010 25.41 28.18 1.25
N VAL A 1011 26.27 28.64 2.17
CA VAL A 1011 26.50 30.09 2.43
C VAL A 1011 27.59 30.72 1.57
N GLY A 1012 28.25 29.95 0.69
CA GLY A 1012 29.24 30.47 -0.26
C GLY A 1012 30.68 30.34 0.19
N GLY A 1013 31.04 29.19 0.78
CA GLY A 1013 32.43 28.80 1.04
C GLY A 1013 33.23 28.46 -0.20
#